data_AF-A0A3D0HDW9-F1
#
_entry.id   AF-A0A3D0HDW9-F1
#
_cell.length_a   1.000
_cell.length_b   1.000
_cell.length_c   1.000
_cell.angle_alpha   90.00
_cell.angle_beta   90.00
_cell.angle_gamma   90.00
#
_symmetry.space_group_name_H-M   'P 1'
#
loop_
_entity.id
_entity.type
_entity.pdbx_description
1 polymer ?
#
loop_
_entity_poly.entity_id
_entity_poly.type
_entity_poly.pdbx_seq_one_letter_code
_entity_poly.pdbx_strand_id
1 'polypeptide(L)'
;MIRRLLSPLFCLAALLCGLGGVAFAAGQPGDPPSLTVGVPADRCPVFYQDKRTGEVTGIGVDLMRIAAEKAGYKPIFKIVRERTLKDALDNESYDVVMPFGGVIKSTAGAGMVVSDNLIQTAFTLVVVNRELTTMQDLRVGMHRSIAAAAEIVQKLYPGIQITLFDSMDAGVRALRAGKVDALLHNSYVWSYVLQKPSYSGLVVQPEAMFAMDFRAGARDTEAGREIISRLNGGIRGLTDTRRHAIVLDHTSRRLYEFDFADYLYLYGRILLLGALLFAALIVIVLLKQRNWRLEQDEKMRRLLDHDPLTGVLSMKGFRKRVEQILRAHPEKAYLISYNNIKNFKYINDSLGMAAGDEILRFWAQKSMEVLSENEAIGRIEGDHFVVLRLAGSDEQMKIDERHVFVPLQNYFINKGTKFRVQICSGIYVLTPQDYVSPDVDHMLDFARVAEERVRQTRSEGFEFYNPEQWEKGKRIAEIVSHVTEAIQAGEIRVWYQPQVNFATGKVSGAEALCRWKHSELGWIPPLEFIPPLEASGTIYELDRYVWETVCRDLQRWNAQGKYRSVSVNLSRSDVREDRDIPKLFLEMVRSHGISADQLRIEITESAYVKDSALLLQTTAKLRELGFQVEMDDFGSGYSSLHMLKDVPVDRIKLDLKFLTRTGDIERGRVIVRFMIQMVKALGMDLIAEGVEFARQAEFLMSHGCFEMQGYYFFKPMPVEEFEQLPESISESRS
;
A
#
# COMPACT_ATOMS: atom_id res chain seq x y z
N MET A 1 -8.17 -33.61 -23.48
CA MET A 1 -9.28 -32.82 -22.88
C MET A 1 -9.86 -31.83 -23.90
N ILE A 2 -10.12 -32.26 -25.14
CA ILE A 2 -10.78 -31.49 -26.21
C ILE A 2 -11.57 -32.52 -27.05
N ARG A 3 -12.79 -32.86 -26.62
CA ARG A 3 -13.84 -33.53 -27.43
C ARG A 3 -15.16 -33.79 -26.69
N ARG A 4 -15.37 -33.24 -25.49
CA ARG A 4 -16.62 -33.39 -24.73
C ARG A 4 -17.13 -32.06 -24.14
N LEU A 5 -17.14 -31.00 -24.95
CA LEU A 5 -17.69 -29.70 -24.56
C LEU A 5 -18.51 -29.03 -25.67
N LEU A 6 -19.05 -29.82 -26.61
CA LEU A 6 -19.98 -29.35 -27.64
C LEU A 6 -21.11 -30.36 -27.84
N SER A 7 -22.02 -30.47 -26.86
CA SER A 7 -23.37 -31.04 -27.06
C SER A 7 -24.27 -30.65 -25.87
N PRO A 8 -24.96 -29.50 -25.92
CA PRO A 8 -26.39 -29.56 -25.64
C PRO A 8 -27.15 -28.59 -26.55
N LEU A 9 -27.39 -29.02 -27.78
CA LEU A 9 -28.34 -28.37 -28.70
C LEU A 9 -28.65 -29.41 -29.77
N PHE A 10 -29.57 -30.33 -29.49
CA PHE A 10 -30.37 -31.10 -30.45
C PHE A 10 -31.16 -32.17 -29.67
N CYS A 11 -32.23 -31.73 -29.00
CA CYS A 11 -33.29 -32.61 -28.49
C CYS A 11 -34.62 -31.87 -28.64
N LEU A 12 -35.03 -31.66 -29.90
CA LEU A 12 -36.42 -31.34 -30.25
C LEU A 12 -36.67 -31.64 -31.73
N ALA A 13 -36.66 -32.92 -32.12
CA ALA A 13 -37.26 -33.42 -33.37
C ALA A 13 -37.06 -34.93 -33.49
N ALA A 14 -37.93 -35.74 -32.89
CA ALA A 14 -38.19 -37.13 -33.30
C ALA A 14 -39.39 -37.67 -32.51
N LEU A 15 -40.56 -37.08 -32.74
CA LEU A 15 -41.83 -37.57 -32.22
C LEU A 15 -42.82 -37.47 -33.38
N LEU A 16 -42.82 -38.48 -34.25
CA LEU A 16 -43.93 -38.88 -35.13
C LEU A 16 -43.49 -40.00 -36.10
N CYS A 17 -44.40 -40.96 -36.29
CA CYS A 17 -44.52 -41.96 -37.35
C CYS A 17 -44.02 -43.41 -37.10
N GLY A 18 -44.99 -44.34 -37.16
CA GLY A 18 -44.80 -45.73 -37.61
C GLY A 18 -45.19 -46.80 -36.61
N LEU A 19 -46.48 -47.00 -36.30
CA LEU A 19 -47.40 -47.97 -36.93
C LEU A 19 -47.07 -49.47 -36.67
N GLY A 20 -47.96 -50.09 -35.88
CA GLY A 20 -48.70 -51.30 -36.25
C GLY A 20 -47.91 -52.59 -36.51
N GLY A 21 -47.92 -53.50 -35.54
CA GLY A 21 -47.57 -54.92 -35.73
C GLY A 21 -48.36 -55.80 -34.77
N VAL A 22 -49.40 -56.45 -35.30
CA VAL A 22 -50.34 -57.32 -34.59
C VAL A 22 -49.65 -58.59 -34.08
N ALA A 23 -49.92 -58.92 -32.82
CA ALA A 23 -49.54 -60.18 -32.20
C ALA A 23 -50.35 -61.35 -32.80
N PHE A 24 -49.66 -62.39 -33.22
CA PHE A 24 -50.24 -63.72 -33.42
C PHE A 24 -49.57 -64.68 -32.44
N ALA A 25 -50.37 -65.16 -31.49
CA ALA A 25 -50.02 -66.24 -30.57
C ALA A 25 -50.51 -67.57 -31.15
N ALA A 26 -49.65 -68.58 -31.20
CA ALA A 26 -50.05 -69.98 -31.24
C ALA A 26 -48.90 -70.91 -30.80
N GLY A 27 -49.14 -71.66 -29.71
CA GLY A 27 -48.48 -72.93 -29.40
C GLY A 27 -47.32 -72.92 -28.41
N GLN A 28 -47.57 -72.66 -27.12
CA GLN A 28 -46.61 -72.98 -26.05
C GLN A 28 -46.62 -74.49 -25.72
N PRO A 29 -45.46 -75.18 -25.67
CA PRO A 29 -45.29 -76.33 -24.77
C PRO A 29 -45.44 -75.81 -23.32
N GLY A 30 -46.05 -76.60 -22.44
CA GLY A 30 -46.28 -76.20 -21.05
C GLY A 30 -45.05 -75.54 -20.42
N ASP A 31 -45.24 -74.36 -19.84
CA ASP A 31 -44.14 -73.50 -19.39
C ASP A 31 -43.22 -74.30 -18.43
N PRO A 32 -41.91 -74.39 -18.70
CA PRO A 32 -41.01 -75.20 -17.90
C PRO A 32 -41.03 -74.75 -16.43
N PRO A 33 -40.99 -75.69 -15.47
CA PRO A 33 -41.03 -75.35 -14.05
C PRO A 33 -39.93 -74.36 -13.68
N SER A 34 -40.26 -73.37 -12.85
CA SER A 34 -39.30 -72.40 -12.34
C SER A 34 -38.34 -73.07 -11.36
N LEU A 35 -37.05 -72.75 -11.45
CA LEU A 35 -36.02 -73.18 -10.50
C LEU A 35 -35.35 -71.96 -9.87
N THR A 36 -35.59 -71.71 -8.59
CA THR A 36 -35.01 -70.61 -7.85
C THR A 36 -33.63 -70.99 -7.33
N VAL A 37 -32.60 -70.34 -7.88
CA VAL A 37 -31.19 -70.58 -7.53
C VAL A 37 -30.67 -69.46 -6.63
N GLY A 38 -30.31 -69.79 -5.40
CA GLY A 38 -29.61 -68.90 -4.49
C GLY A 38 -28.13 -68.80 -4.84
N VAL A 39 -27.63 -67.60 -5.11
CA VAL A 39 -26.21 -67.33 -5.42
C VAL A 39 -25.67 -66.13 -4.64
N PRO A 40 -24.35 -66.10 -4.33
CA PRO A 40 -23.71 -64.88 -3.83
C PRO A 40 -23.66 -63.79 -4.92
N ALA A 41 -23.38 -62.53 -4.56
CA ALA A 41 -23.29 -61.42 -5.52
C ALA A 41 -22.02 -60.56 -5.35
N ASP A 42 -21.06 -61.00 -4.54
CA ASP A 42 -19.88 -60.24 -4.13
C ASP A 42 -18.57 -60.78 -4.73
N ARG A 43 -18.65 -61.64 -5.75
CA ARG A 43 -17.51 -62.38 -6.31
C ARG A 43 -17.37 -62.16 -7.82
N CYS A 44 -17.32 -60.90 -8.26
CA CYS A 44 -17.12 -60.57 -9.68
C CYS A 44 -15.76 -61.12 -10.19
N PRO A 45 -15.70 -61.83 -11.34
CA PRO A 45 -16.76 -62.02 -12.34
C PRO A 45 -17.49 -63.37 -12.24
N VAL A 46 -17.32 -64.08 -11.13
CA VAL A 46 -17.85 -65.45 -10.92
C VAL A 46 -19.34 -65.43 -10.55
N PHE A 47 -19.70 -64.62 -9.56
CA PHE A 47 -21.08 -64.33 -9.17
C PHE A 47 -21.17 -62.88 -8.74
N TYR A 48 -21.89 -62.05 -9.49
CA TYR A 48 -22.04 -60.63 -9.18
C TYR A 48 -23.37 -60.08 -9.68
N GLN A 49 -23.75 -58.91 -9.16
CA GLN A 49 -24.85 -58.14 -9.71
C GLN A 49 -24.28 -57.08 -10.67
N ASP A 50 -24.72 -57.10 -11.93
CA ASP A 50 -24.34 -56.07 -12.88
C ASP A 50 -24.95 -54.73 -12.43
N LYS A 51 -24.11 -53.71 -12.23
CA LYS A 51 -24.55 -52.41 -11.71
C LYS A 51 -25.46 -51.65 -12.68
N ARG A 52 -25.38 -51.94 -13.98
CA ARG A 52 -26.16 -51.24 -15.02
C ARG A 52 -27.53 -51.85 -15.21
N THR A 53 -27.63 -53.18 -15.19
CA THR A 53 -28.91 -53.89 -15.40
C THR A 53 -29.60 -54.29 -14.10
N GLY A 54 -28.86 -54.37 -12.99
CA GLY A 54 -29.35 -54.89 -11.71
C GLY A 54 -29.53 -56.41 -11.70
N GLU A 55 -29.18 -57.12 -12.78
CA GLU A 55 -29.33 -58.56 -12.89
C GLU A 55 -28.15 -59.30 -12.24
N VAL A 56 -28.45 -60.47 -11.68
CA VAL A 56 -27.42 -61.39 -11.17
C VAL A 56 -26.83 -62.14 -12.36
N THR A 57 -25.51 -62.04 -12.53
CA THR A 57 -24.74 -62.59 -13.65
C THR A 57 -23.35 -63.05 -13.18
N GLY A 58 -22.59 -63.65 -14.08
CA GLY A 58 -21.24 -64.17 -13.84
C GLY A 58 -21.07 -65.60 -14.31
N ILE A 59 -19.83 -66.08 -14.27
CA ILE A 59 -19.44 -67.40 -14.76
C ILE A 59 -20.33 -68.51 -14.18
N GLY A 60 -20.52 -68.53 -12.86
CA GLY A 60 -21.32 -69.57 -12.20
C GLY A 60 -22.81 -69.47 -12.51
N VAL A 61 -23.33 -68.25 -12.68
CA VAL A 61 -24.72 -67.98 -13.01
C VAL A 61 -25.04 -68.46 -14.42
N ASP A 62 -24.20 -68.12 -15.40
CA ASP A 62 -24.44 -68.47 -16.80
C ASP A 62 -24.25 -69.96 -17.07
N LEU A 63 -23.28 -70.61 -16.39
CA LEU A 63 -23.15 -72.06 -16.42
C LEU A 63 -24.40 -72.75 -15.87
N MET A 64 -24.88 -72.30 -14.71
CA MET A 64 -26.07 -72.86 -14.08
C MET A 64 -27.33 -72.59 -14.90
N ARG A 65 -27.43 -71.42 -15.54
CA ARG A 65 -28.56 -71.07 -16.41
C ARG A 65 -28.69 -72.07 -17.55
N ILE A 66 -27.60 -72.33 -18.26
CA ILE A 66 -27.59 -73.29 -19.37
C ILE A 66 -27.85 -74.72 -18.86
N ALA A 67 -27.28 -75.10 -17.72
CA ALA A 67 -27.53 -76.41 -17.12
C ALA A 67 -29.02 -76.60 -16.75
N ALA A 68 -29.64 -75.59 -16.14
CA ALA A 68 -31.05 -75.61 -15.75
C ALA A 68 -31.97 -75.64 -16.97
N GLU A 69 -31.71 -74.82 -18.00
CA GLU A 69 -32.47 -74.81 -19.26
C GLU A 69 -32.39 -76.17 -19.96
N LYS A 70 -31.21 -76.80 -20.01
CA LYS A 70 -31.04 -78.16 -20.54
C LYS A 70 -31.72 -79.23 -19.70
N ALA A 71 -31.88 -79.00 -18.41
CA ALA A 71 -32.64 -79.85 -17.50
C ALA A 71 -34.16 -79.61 -17.56
N GLY A 72 -34.62 -78.68 -18.41
CA GLY A 72 -36.04 -78.36 -18.59
C GLY A 72 -36.61 -77.39 -17.56
N TYR A 73 -35.76 -76.63 -16.86
CA TYR A 73 -36.18 -75.60 -15.90
C TYR A 73 -36.06 -74.19 -16.48
N LYS A 74 -36.87 -73.27 -15.93
CA LYS A 74 -36.71 -71.82 -16.09
C LYS A 74 -35.97 -71.26 -14.87
N PRO A 75 -34.65 -71.02 -14.93
CA PRO A 75 -33.88 -70.59 -13.75
C PRO A 75 -34.16 -69.14 -13.36
N ILE A 76 -34.36 -68.89 -12.07
CA ILE A 76 -34.50 -67.57 -11.45
C ILE A 76 -33.40 -67.41 -10.42
N PHE A 77 -32.48 -66.47 -10.62
CA PHE A 77 -31.36 -66.24 -9.71
C PHE A 77 -31.73 -65.22 -8.65
N LYS A 78 -31.50 -65.56 -7.37
CA LYS A 78 -31.71 -64.67 -6.24
C LYS A 78 -30.41 -64.53 -5.43
N ILE A 79 -30.14 -63.31 -4.97
CA ILE A 79 -28.99 -63.04 -4.11
C ILE A 79 -29.26 -63.65 -2.73
N VAL A 80 -28.33 -64.48 -2.26
CA VAL A 80 -28.29 -65.00 -0.89
C VAL A 80 -28.03 -63.86 0.08
N ARG A 81 -28.91 -63.66 1.07
CA ARG A 81 -28.79 -62.59 2.09
C ARG A 81 -28.36 -63.13 3.45
N GLU A 82 -28.36 -64.44 3.59
CA GLU A 82 -27.94 -65.18 4.77
C GLU A 82 -26.43 -65.05 5.00
N ARG A 83 -25.99 -65.28 6.25
CA ARG A 83 -24.59 -65.12 6.65
C ARG A 83 -23.67 -66.13 5.97
N THR A 84 -24.17 -67.34 5.70
CA THR A 84 -23.44 -68.39 5.00
C THR A 84 -24.32 -69.05 3.95
N LEU A 85 -23.69 -69.62 2.91
CA LEU A 85 -24.41 -70.46 1.93
C LEU A 85 -25.06 -71.69 2.61
N LYS A 86 -24.54 -72.13 3.77
CA LYS A 86 -25.13 -73.23 4.55
C LYS A 86 -26.49 -72.84 5.14
N ASP A 87 -26.60 -71.62 5.66
CA ASP A 87 -27.85 -71.08 6.20
C ASP A 87 -28.89 -70.88 5.09
N ALA A 88 -28.45 -70.52 3.88
CA ALA A 88 -29.32 -70.36 2.73
C ALA A 88 -29.98 -71.68 2.27
N LEU A 89 -29.35 -72.84 2.52
CA LEU A 89 -29.99 -74.15 2.29
C LEU A 89 -31.21 -74.37 3.17
N ASP A 90 -31.26 -73.68 4.33
CA ASP A 90 -32.39 -73.81 5.24
C ASP A 90 -33.57 -72.88 4.89
N ASN A 91 -33.40 -72.03 3.87
CA ASN A 91 -34.42 -71.11 3.39
C ASN A 91 -35.21 -71.72 2.23
N GLU A 92 -36.50 -71.95 2.45
CA GLU A 92 -37.43 -72.54 1.47
C GLU A 92 -37.71 -71.65 0.24
N SER A 93 -37.24 -70.40 0.24
CA SER A 93 -37.34 -69.52 -0.92
C SER A 93 -36.34 -69.83 -2.05
N TYR A 94 -35.43 -70.79 -1.82
CA TYR A 94 -34.48 -71.32 -2.79
C TYR A 94 -34.71 -72.81 -3.01
N ASP A 95 -34.79 -73.23 -4.27
CA ASP A 95 -34.86 -74.65 -4.63
C ASP A 95 -33.47 -75.30 -4.58
N VAL A 96 -32.45 -74.53 -4.98
CA VAL A 96 -31.04 -74.90 -4.92
C VAL A 96 -30.17 -73.70 -4.53
N VAL A 97 -29.05 -73.95 -3.87
CA VAL A 97 -28.04 -72.93 -3.52
C VAL A 97 -26.69 -73.31 -4.12
N MET A 98 -25.92 -72.34 -4.61
CA MET A 98 -24.59 -72.58 -5.16
C MET A 98 -23.64 -71.38 -4.88
N PRO A 99 -22.31 -71.58 -4.88
CA PRO A 99 -21.58 -72.84 -5.09
C PRO A 99 -21.26 -73.60 -3.80
N PHE A 100 -21.30 -74.94 -3.86
CA PHE A 100 -20.70 -75.83 -2.86
C PHE A 100 -19.56 -76.67 -3.46
N GLY A 101 -18.52 -76.90 -2.67
CA GLY A 101 -17.38 -77.76 -3.05
C GLY A 101 -17.63 -79.27 -2.85
N GLY A 102 -18.65 -79.65 -2.09
CA GLY A 102 -18.98 -81.03 -1.76
C GLY A 102 -20.16 -81.14 -0.80
N VAL A 103 -20.47 -82.36 -0.35
CA VAL A 103 -21.58 -82.62 0.60
C VAL A 103 -21.24 -82.06 1.98
N ILE A 104 -22.17 -81.31 2.55
CA ILE A 104 -22.11 -80.71 3.88
C ILE A 104 -23.49 -80.86 4.56
N LYS A 105 -23.56 -80.80 5.90
CA LYS A 105 -24.84 -80.73 6.63
C LYS A 105 -25.31 -79.27 6.72
N SER A 106 -26.63 -79.04 6.66
CA SER A 106 -27.21 -77.71 6.90
C SER A 106 -27.01 -77.25 8.35
N THR A 107 -27.23 -75.97 8.63
CA THR A 107 -27.08 -75.42 9.99
C THR A 107 -28.12 -76.01 10.95
N ALA A 108 -29.31 -76.35 10.44
CA ALA A 108 -30.34 -77.10 11.16
C ALA A 108 -30.10 -78.63 11.23
N GLY A 109 -29.00 -79.14 10.66
CA GLY A 109 -28.63 -80.55 10.70
C GLY A 109 -29.24 -81.44 9.61
N ALA A 110 -29.97 -80.87 8.65
CA ALA A 110 -30.51 -81.61 7.51
C ALA A 110 -29.40 -82.02 6.53
N GLY A 111 -29.53 -83.21 5.94
CA GLY A 111 -28.63 -83.66 4.88
C GLY A 111 -28.76 -82.80 3.62
N MET A 112 -27.70 -82.71 2.82
CA MET A 112 -27.69 -82.03 1.52
C MET A 112 -27.32 -83.02 0.42
N VAL A 113 -28.01 -82.93 -0.71
CA VAL A 113 -27.63 -83.58 -1.97
C VAL A 113 -27.03 -82.54 -2.91
N VAL A 114 -25.94 -82.89 -3.61
CA VAL A 114 -25.21 -81.97 -4.51
C VAL A 114 -25.20 -82.47 -5.94
N SER A 115 -25.16 -81.55 -6.89
CA SER A 115 -25.04 -81.84 -8.31
C SER A 115 -23.65 -82.34 -8.72
N ASP A 116 -23.58 -82.83 -9.95
CA ASP A 116 -22.36 -82.94 -10.73
C ASP A 116 -21.66 -81.56 -10.80
N ASN A 117 -20.36 -81.54 -11.05
CA ASN A 117 -19.57 -80.33 -11.06
C ASN A 117 -19.90 -79.46 -12.29
N LEU A 118 -20.22 -78.18 -12.08
CA LEU A 118 -20.41 -77.20 -13.16
C LEU A 118 -19.06 -76.76 -13.74
N ILE A 119 -18.12 -76.43 -12.85
CA ILE A 119 -16.77 -76.00 -13.17
C ILE A 119 -15.87 -76.16 -11.95
N GLN A 120 -14.63 -76.60 -12.17
CA GLN A 120 -13.59 -76.60 -11.16
C GLN A 120 -12.79 -75.30 -11.27
N THR A 121 -12.59 -74.60 -10.15
CA THR A 121 -11.91 -73.31 -10.13
C THR A 121 -10.73 -73.30 -9.17
N ALA A 122 -9.61 -72.75 -9.63
CA ALA A 122 -8.38 -72.64 -8.84
C ALA A 122 -8.46 -71.47 -7.85
N PHE A 123 -7.89 -71.66 -6.67
CA PHE A 123 -7.63 -70.59 -5.70
C PHE A 123 -6.13 -70.29 -5.69
N THR A 124 -5.78 -69.05 -6.01
CA THR A 124 -4.39 -68.61 -6.17
C THR A 124 -4.09 -67.44 -5.23
N LEU A 125 -2.81 -67.31 -4.89
CA LEU A 125 -2.29 -66.24 -4.05
C LEU A 125 -1.96 -64.99 -4.87
N VAL A 126 -2.13 -63.82 -4.25
CA VAL A 126 -1.67 -62.53 -4.77
C VAL A 126 -0.76 -61.87 -3.73
N VAL A 127 0.34 -61.32 -4.20
CA VAL A 127 1.42 -60.74 -3.39
C VAL A 127 1.89 -59.41 -3.98
N VAL A 128 2.64 -58.63 -3.21
CA VAL A 128 3.23 -57.36 -3.67
C VAL A 128 4.64 -57.64 -4.19
N ASN A 129 4.84 -57.59 -5.51
CA ASN A 129 6.15 -57.57 -6.19
C ASN A 129 7.23 -58.56 -5.66
N ARG A 130 6.86 -59.77 -5.22
CA ARG A 130 7.78 -60.83 -4.76
C ARG A 130 7.20 -62.20 -5.12
N GLU A 131 8.03 -63.19 -5.41
CA GLU A 131 7.59 -64.60 -5.45
C GLU A 131 7.66 -65.18 -4.03
N LEU A 132 6.70 -66.04 -3.69
CA LEU A 132 6.75 -66.76 -2.41
C LEU A 132 7.73 -67.94 -2.54
N THR A 133 8.69 -68.02 -1.64
CA THR A 133 9.74 -69.05 -1.66
C THR A 133 9.40 -70.31 -0.85
N THR A 134 8.42 -70.23 0.05
CA THR A 134 7.91 -71.38 0.83
C THR A 134 6.42 -71.19 1.17
N MET A 135 5.69 -72.30 1.19
CA MET A 135 4.27 -72.36 1.57
C MET A 135 4.07 -72.71 3.06
N GLN A 136 5.15 -72.90 3.82
CA GLN A 136 5.09 -73.15 5.27
C GLN A 136 5.11 -71.81 6.02
N ASP A 137 4.24 -71.68 7.04
CA ASP A 137 4.16 -70.53 7.96
C ASP A 137 3.80 -69.16 7.34
N LEU A 138 2.97 -69.15 6.29
CA LEU A 138 2.48 -67.91 5.67
C LEU A 138 1.31 -67.28 6.44
N ARG A 139 1.26 -65.94 6.50
CA ARG A 139 0.06 -65.20 6.92
C ARG A 139 -0.77 -64.86 5.68
N VAL A 140 -1.89 -65.53 5.50
CA VAL A 140 -2.75 -65.39 4.32
C VAL A 140 -4.01 -64.63 4.67
N GLY A 141 -4.26 -63.56 3.92
CA GLY A 141 -5.52 -62.81 3.98
C GLY A 141 -6.57 -63.41 3.05
N MET A 142 -7.81 -63.53 3.51
CA MET A 142 -8.94 -64.00 2.71
C MET A 142 -10.13 -63.04 2.87
N HIS A 143 -10.95 -62.93 1.82
CA HIS A 143 -12.21 -62.22 1.95
C HIS A 143 -13.18 -63.02 2.84
N ARG A 144 -13.95 -62.37 3.71
CA ARG A 144 -14.86 -63.05 4.65
C ARG A 144 -15.86 -63.94 3.93
N SER A 145 -16.30 -63.57 2.72
CA SER A 145 -17.27 -64.39 1.99
C SER A 145 -16.75 -65.74 1.52
N ILE A 146 -15.43 -65.97 1.54
CA ILE A 146 -14.82 -67.28 1.25
C ILE A 146 -14.28 -67.96 2.52
N ALA A 147 -14.76 -67.59 3.71
CA ALA A 147 -14.31 -68.16 4.99
C ALA A 147 -14.43 -69.71 5.04
N ALA A 148 -15.41 -70.30 4.34
CA ALA A 148 -15.52 -71.77 4.25
C ALA A 148 -14.30 -72.43 3.59
N ALA A 149 -13.59 -71.72 2.71
CA ALA A 149 -12.36 -72.22 2.11
C ALA A 149 -11.17 -72.18 3.08
N ALA A 150 -11.26 -71.43 4.19
CA ALA A 150 -10.20 -71.38 5.21
C ALA A 150 -10.00 -72.75 5.88
N GLU A 151 -11.08 -73.52 6.10
CA GLU A 151 -11.00 -74.89 6.63
C GLU A 151 -10.20 -75.82 5.70
N ILE A 152 -10.35 -75.66 4.39
CA ILE A 152 -9.61 -76.42 3.37
C ILE A 152 -8.13 -76.04 3.41
N VAL A 153 -7.83 -74.74 3.46
CA VAL A 153 -6.45 -74.23 3.56
C VAL A 153 -5.79 -74.77 4.82
N GLN A 154 -6.44 -74.71 5.98
CA GLN A 154 -5.88 -75.20 7.24
C GLN A 154 -5.62 -76.71 7.22
N LYS A 155 -6.46 -77.49 6.53
CA LYS A 155 -6.29 -78.95 6.39
C LYS A 155 -5.13 -79.30 5.46
N LEU A 156 -4.98 -78.59 4.35
CA LEU A 156 -3.91 -78.83 3.37
C LEU A 156 -2.56 -78.25 3.84
N TYR A 157 -2.59 -77.13 4.56
CA TYR A 157 -1.42 -76.37 4.98
C TYR A 157 -1.56 -75.91 6.45
N PRO A 158 -1.33 -76.80 7.44
CA PRO A 158 -1.58 -76.51 8.86
C PRO A 158 -0.77 -75.33 9.45
N GLY A 159 0.36 -74.98 8.85
CA GLY A 159 1.21 -73.86 9.28
C GLY A 159 0.72 -72.47 8.84
N ILE A 160 -0.25 -72.38 7.93
CA ILE A 160 -0.75 -71.09 7.43
C ILE A 160 -1.65 -70.41 8.47
N GLN A 161 -1.41 -69.13 8.73
CA GLN A 161 -2.24 -68.27 9.57
C GLN A 161 -3.22 -67.48 8.72
N ILE A 162 -4.51 -67.61 8.98
CA ILE A 162 -5.56 -67.00 8.15
C ILE A 162 -6.14 -65.75 8.83
N THR A 163 -6.17 -64.64 8.10
CA THR A 163 -6.87 -63.40 8.51
C THR A 163 -8.02 -63.10 7.56
N LEU A 164 -9.23 -62.92 8.09
CA LEU A 164 -10.42 -62.61 7.29
C LEU A 164 -10.62 -61.08 7.21
N PHE A 165 -10.90 -60.58 6.00
CA PHE A 165 -11.18 -59.17 5.73
C PHE A 165 -12.60 -58.98 5.20
N ASP A 166 -13.27 -57.90 5.65
CA ASP A 166 -14.63 -57.53 5.22
C ASP A 166 -14.69 -56.96 3.81
N SER A 167 -13.55 -56.53 3.25
CA SER A 167 -13.46 -56.02 1.89
C SER A 167 -12.10 -56.33 1.27
N MET A 168 -12.07 -56.45 -0.05
CA MET A 168 -10.83 -56.65 -0.80
C MET A 168 -9.83 -55.50 -0.58
N ASP A 169 -10.35 -54.28 -0.44
CA ASP A 169 -9.56 -53.07 -0.19
C ASP A 169 -8.84 -53.09 1.18
N ALA A 170 -9.52 -53.57 2.23
CA ALA A 170 -8.88 -53.79 3.53
C ALA A 170 -7.79 -54.87 3.45
N GLY A 171 -8.02 -55.95 2.71
CA GLY A 171 -7.02 -57.00 2.46
C GLY A 171 -5.80 -56.46 1.73
N VAL A 172 -5.98 -55.69 0.64
CA VAL A 172 -4.87 -55.11 -0.12
C VAL A 172 -4.07 -54.11 0.72
N ARG A 173 -4.72 -53.29 1.55
CA ARG A 173 -4.01 -52.43 2.52
C ARG A 173 -3.19 -53.23 3.51
N ALA A 174 -3.75 -54.30 4.07
CA ALA A 174 -3.06 -55.16 5.02
C ALA A 174 -1.85 -55.87 4.38
N LEU A 175 -2.00 -56.34 3.13
CA LEU A 175 -0.93 -56.93 2.35
C LEU A 175 0.20 -55.93 2.10
N ARG A 176 -0.12 -54.71 1.65
CA ARG A 176 0.89 -53.65 1.42
C ARG A 176 1.57 -53.19 2.72
N ALA A 177 0.86 -53.23 3.83
CA ALA A 177 1.41 -52.92 5.15
C ALA A 177 2.21 -54.09 5.77
N GLY A 178 2.36 -55.23 5.08
CA GLY A 178 3.07 -56.41 5.59
C GLY A 178 2.39 -57.12 6.76
N LYS A 179 1.10 -56.86 6.98
CA LYS A 179 0.30 -57.54 8.03
C LYS A 179 -0.07 -58.97 7.63
N VAL A 180 -0.21 -59.21 6.32
CA VAL A 180 -0.32 -60.52 5.69
C VAL A 180 0.71 -60.60 4.58
N ASP A 181 1.18 -61.82 4.29
CA ASP A 181 2.20 -62.09 3.28
C ASP A 181 1.59 -62.29 1.89
N ALA A 182 0.35 -62.77 1.82
CA ALA A 182 -0.40 -62.97 0.59
C ALA A 182 -1.91 -62.84 0.78
N LEU A 183 -2.65 -62.59 -0.30
CA LEU A 183 -4.11 -62.70 -0.34
C LEU A 183 -4.52 -63.91 -1.16
N LEU A 184 -5.47 -64.70 -0.67
CA LEU A 184 -6.00 -65.87 -1.36
C LEU A 184 -7.41 -65.59 -1.86
N HIS A 185 -7.64 -65.86 -3.14
CA HIS A 185 -8.97 -65.85 -3.74
C HIS A 185 -9.03 -66.75 -4.98
N ASN A 186 -10.25 -66.97 -5.47
CA ASN A 186 -10.52 -67.58 -6.76
C ASN A 186 -9.76 -66.85 -7.89
N SER A 187 -9.11 -67.61 -8.77
CA SER A 187 -8.27 -67.08 -9.86
C SER A 187 -9.01 -66.14 -10.81
N TYR A 188 -10.29 -66.37 -11.07
CA TYR A 188 -11.09 -65.50 -11.93
C TYR A 188 -11.45 -64.17 -11.25
N VAL A 189 -11.59 -64.13 -9.93
CA VAL A 189 -11.85 -62.87 -9.21
C VAL A 189 -10.65 -61.94 -9.31
N TRP A 190 -9.42 -62.48 -9.37
CA TRP A 190 -8.24 -61.66 -9.61
C TRP A 190 -8.26 -60.95 -10.96
N SER A 191 -8.87 -61.53 -12.00
CA SER A 191 -8.98 -60.88 -13.32
C SER A 191 -9.86 -59.63 -13.29
N TYR A 192 -10.74 -59.50 -12.30
CA TYR A 192 -11.55 -58.30 -12.05
C TYR A 192 -10.85 -57.35 -11.07
N VAL A 193 -10.46 -57.85 -9.89
CA VAL A 193 -9.91 -57.05 -8.79
C VAL A 193 -8.66 -56.29 -9.22
N LEU A 194 -7.78 -56.93 -10.00
CA LEU A 194 -6.52 -56.34 -10.45
C LEU A 194 -6.69 -55.29 -11.55
N GLN A 195 -7.91 -55.07 -12.07
CA GLN A 195 -8.21 -53.97 -12.99
C GLN A 195 -8.23 -52.61 -12.26
N LYS A 196 -8.36 -52.59 -10.93
CA LYS A 196 -8.39 -51.36 -10.13
C LYS A 196 -7.02 -50.67 -10.14
N PRO A 197 -6.89 -49.41 -10.61
CA PRO A 197 -5.59 -48.74 -10.72
C PRO A 197 -4.79 -48.66 -9.43
N SER A 198 -5.48 -48.44 -8.30
CA SER A 198 -4.83 -48.35 -7.00
C SER A 198 -4.26 -49.69 -6.52
N TYR A 199 -4.58 -50.82 -7.14
CA TYR A 199 -4.02 -52.16 -6.84
C TYR A 199 -2.84 -52.54 -7.74
N SER A 200 -2.27 -51.59 -8.47
CA SER A 200 -1.06 -51.82 -9.26
C SER A 200 0.10 -52.39 -8.40
N GLY A 201 0.92 -53.24 -9.02
CA GLY A 201 2.04 -53.93 -8.35
C GLY A 201 1.64 -55.18 -7.54
N LEU A 202 0.37 -55.58 -7.58
CA LEU A 202 -0.04 -56.90 -7.12
C LEU A 202 0.18 -57.94 -8.22
N VAL A 203 0.74 -59.09 -7.87
CA VAL A 203 1.11 -60.17 -8.79
C VAL A 203 0.43 -61.46 -8.35
N VAL A 204 -0.26 -62.13 -9.27
CA VAL A 204 -0.87 -63.45 -9.04
C VAL A 204 0.22 -64.51 -9.11
N GLN A 205 0.29 -65.37 -8.10
CA GLN A 205 1.16 -66.54 -8.10
C GLN A 205 0.60 -67.59 -9.06
N PRO A 206 1.44 -68.19 -9.92
CA PRO A 206 0.98 -69.13 -10.96
C PRO A 206 0.48 -70.45 -10.37
N GLU A 207 0.99 -70.85 -9.20
CA GLU A 207 0.60 -72.10 -8.54
C GLU A 207 -0.71 -71.94 -7.77
N ALA A 208 -1.66 -72.84 -8.04
CA ALA A 208 -2.92 -72.92 -7.31
C ALA A 208 -2.71 -73.66 -5.98
N MET A 209 -3.19 -73.07 -4.88
CA MET A 209 -3.13 -73.75 -3.57
C MET A 209 -4.06 -74.97 -3.53
N PHE A 210 -5.22 -74.85 -4.16
CA PHE A 210 -6.18 -75.93 -4.34
C PHE A 210 -7.19 -75.51 -5.41
N ALA A 211 -8.01 -76.47 -5.83
CA ALA A 211 -9.13 -76.22 -6.71
C ALA A 211 -10.44 -76.66 -6.04
N MET A 212 -11.51 -75.88 -6.25
CA MET A 212 -12.84 -76.20 -5.76
C MET A 212 -13.80 -76.45 -6.91
N ASP A 213 -14.58 -77.51 -6.76
CA ASP A 213 -15.76 -77.74 -7.58
C ASP A 213 -16.85 -76.73 -7.26
N PHE A 214 -17.60 -76.32 -8.28
CA PHE A 214 -18.84 -75.55 -8.12
C PHE A 214 -20.02 -76.46 -8.41
N ARG A 215 -20.69 -76.87 -7.33
CA ARG A 215 -21.90 -77.69 -7.38
C ARG A 215 -23.09 -76.92 -6.83
N ALA A 216 -24.28 -77.24 -7.33
CA ALA A 216 -25.54 -76.81 -6.74
C ALA A 216 -25.95 -77.79 -5.63
N GLY A 217 -26.43 -77.28 -4.50
CA GLY A 217 -26.89 -78.07 -3.36
C GLY A 217 -28.38 -77.87 -3.12
N ALA A 218 -29.08 -78.95 -2.80
CA ALA A 218 -30.47 -78.94 -2.34
C ALA A 218 -30.58 -79.70 -1.01
N ARG A 219 -31.63 -79.42 -0.23
CA ARG A 219 -31.97 -80.25 0.95
C ARG A 219 -32.20 -81.70 0.51
N ASP A 220 -31.70 -82.66 1.28
CA ASP A 220 -31.84 -84.09 1.02
C ASP A 220 -33.27 -84.58 1.30
N THR A 221 -34.17 -84.16 0.43
CA THR A 221 -35.59 -84.51 0.36
C THR A 221 -35.85 -85.22 -0.96
N GLU A 222 -37.00 -85.88 -1.12
CA GLU A 222 -37.37 -86.49 -2.40
C GLU A 222 -37.37 -85.48 -3.55
N ALA A 223 -37.97 -84.30 -3.32
CA ALA A 223 -37.97 -83.19 -4.27
C ALA A 223 -36.55 -82.67 -4.57
N GLY A 224 -35.71 -82.48 -3.55
CA GLY A 224 -34.33 -82.04 -3.73
C GLY A 224 -33.48 -83.03 -4.52
N ARG A 225 -33.63 -84.34 -4.28
CA ARG A 225 -32.94 -85.40 -5.05
C ARG A 225 -33.40 -85.43 -6.50
N GLU A 226 -34.68 -85.21 -6.77
CA GLU A 226 -35.21 -85.10 -8.14
C GLU A 226 -34.63 -83.88 -8.87
N ILE A 227 -34.62 -82.71 -8.22
CA ILE A 227 -34.05 -81.48 -8.78
C ILE A 227 -32.59 -81.70 -9.14
N ILE A 228 -31.77 -82.25 -8.22
CA ILE A 228 -30.36 -82.54 -8.48
C ILE A 228 -30.18 -83.58 -9.60
N SER A 229 -30.97 -84.65 -9.63
CA SER A 229 -30.87 -85.66 -10.68
C SER A 229 -31.14 -85.08 -12.08
N ARG A 230 -32.15 -84.22 -12.20
CA ARG A 230 -32.46 -83.53 -13.46
C ARG A 230 -31.36 -82.54 -13.84
N LEU A 231 -30.86 -81.76 -12.88
CA LEU A 231 -29.74 -80.84 -13.09
C LEU A 231 -28.49 -81.56 -13.56
N ASN A 232 -28.17 -82.75 -13.02
CA ASN A 232 -27.04 -83.56 -13.47
C ASN A 232 -27.14 -83.92 -14.96
N GLY A 233 -28.36 -84.22 -15.45
CA GLY A 233 -28.62 -84.40 -16.88
C GLY A 233 -28.27 -83.15 -17.70
N GLY A 234 -28.69 -81.98 -17.24
CA GLY A 234 -28.36 -80.69 -17.87
C GLY A 234 -26.86 -80.35 -17.84
N ILE A 235 -26.18 -80.65 -16.72
CA ILE A 235 -24.73 -80.43 -16.53
C ILE A 235 -23.91 -81.31 -17.46
N ARG A 236 -24.28 -82.58 -17.66
CA ARG A 236 -23.62 -83.47 -18.64
C ARG A 236 -23.76 -82.95 -20.08
N GLY A 237 -24.81 -82.18 -20.35
CA GLY A 237 -25.01 -81.51 -21.63
C GLY A 237 -24.10 -80.28 -21.85
N LEU A 238 -23.37 -79.80 -20.85
CA LEU A 238 -22.39 -78.73 -21.01
C LEU A 238 -21.08 -79.29 -21.55
N THR A 239 -20.66 -78.83 -22.74
CA THR A 239 -19.36 -79.17 -23.33
C THR A 239 -18.25 -78.30 -22.74
N ASP A 240 -17.02 -78.81 -22.71
CA ASP A 240 -15.85 -78.05 -22.21
C ASP A 240 -15.61 -76.76 -23.01
N THR A 241 -15.83 -76.80 -24.33
CA THR A 241 -15.78 -75.61 -25.18
C THR A 241 -16.75 -74.54 -24.70
N ARG A 242 -17.97 -74.92 -24.30
CA ARG A 242 -18.96 -73.96 -23.80
C ARG A 242 -18.58 -73.42 -22.42
N ARG A 243 -18.04 -74.27 -21.54
CA ARG A 243 -17.51 -73.84 -20.23
C ARG A 243 -16.40 -72.79 -20.41
N HIS A 244 -15.42 -73.07 -21.26
CA HIS A 244 -14.31 -72.14 -21.54
C HIS A 244 -14.78 -70.84 -22.20
N ALA A 245 -15.75 -70.89 -23.12
CA ALA A 245 -16.29 -69.69 -23.75
C ALA A 245 -16.91 -68.72 -22.74
N ILE A 246 -17.67 -69.23 -21.77
CA ILE A 246 -18.30 -68.41 -20.70
C ILE A 246 -17.24 -67.81 -19.79
N VAL A 247 -16.24 -68.59 -19.39
CA VAL A 247 -15.12 -68.09 -18.58
C VAL A 247 -14.38 -66.98 -19.32
N LEU A 248 -14.03 -67.18 -20.59
CA LEU A 248 -13.30 -66.19 -21.39
C LEU A 248 -14.11 -64.91 -21.57
N ASP A 249 -15.42 -65.00 -21.82
CA ASP A 249 -16.29 -63.84 -21.96
C ASP A 249 -16.28 -62.97 -20.69
N HIS A 250 -16.42 -63.57 -19.51
CA HIS A 250 -16.43 -62.85 -18.23
C HIS A 250 -15.04 -62.36 -17.78
N THR A 251 -13.96 -63.06 -18.13
CA THR A 251 -12.60 -62.71 -17.69
C THR A 251 -11.88 -61.74 -18.63
N SER A 252 -12.26 -61.69 -19.91
CA SER A 252 -11.66 -60.76 -20.90
C SER A 252 -12.32 -59.38 -20.92
N ARG A 253 -13.55 -59.24 -20.40
CA ARG A 253 -14.25 -57.96 -20.29
C ARG A 253 -13.58 -57.04 -19.26
N ARG A 254 -13.51 -55.74 -19.58
CA ARG A 254 -13.22 -54.70 -18.59
C ARG A 254 -14.48 -54.41 -17.77
N LEU A 255 -14.75 -55.29 -16.81
CA LEU A 255 -15.90 -55.17 -15.91
C LEU A 255 -15.69 -54.12 -14.81
N TYR A 256 -14.44 -53.71 -14.54
CA TYR A 256 -14.17 -52.69 -13.53
C TYR A 256 -14.40 -51.27 -14.08
N GLU A 257 -15.37 -50.57 -13.48
CA GLU A 257 -15.66 -49.16 -13.77
C GLU A 257 -14.89 -48.26 -12.81
N PHE A 258 -14.17 -47.27 -13.36
CA PHE A 258 -13.34 -46.36 -12.56
C PHE A 258 -14.23 -45.38 -11.79
N ASP A 259 -13.96 -45.25 -10.50
CA ASP A 259 -14.60 -44.24 -9.66
C ASP A 259 -13.79 -42.93 -9.63
N PHE A 260 -14.32 -41.92 -8.93
CA PHE A 260 -13.64 -40.62 -8.79
C PHE A 260 -12.25 -40.76 -8.13
N ALA A 261 -12.09 -41.68 -7.17
CA ALA A 261 -10.82 -41.90 -6.49
C ALA A 261 -9.79 -42.53 -7.43
N ASP A 262 -10.20 -43.40 -8.35
CA ASP A 262 -9.35 -43.99 -9.39
C ASP A 262 -8.84 -42.91 -10.37
N TYR A 263 -9.72 -41.99 -10.79
CA TYR A 263 -9.29 -40.85 -11.62
C TYR A 263 -8.33 -39.92 -10.88
N LEU A 264 -8.57 -39.66 -9.60
CA LEU A 264 -7.68 -38.85 -8.78
C LEU A 264 -6.32 -39.51 -8.57
N TYR A 265 -6.29 -40.83 -8.36
CA TYR A 265 -5.05 -41.60 -8.26
C TYR A 265 -4.23 -41.54 -9.55
N LEU A 266 -4.88 -41.66 -10.71
CA LEU A 266 -4.20 -41.65 -12.01
C LEU A 266 -3.74 -40.24 -12.44
N TYR A 267 -4.56 -39.21 -12.22
CA TYR A 267 -4.34 -37.88 -12.80
C TYR A 267 -4.09 -36.78 -11.78
N GLY A 268 -4.06 -37.08 -10.48
CA GLY A 268 -3.94 -36.08 -9.42
C GLY A 268 -2.73 -35.14 -9.57
N ARG A 269 -1.59 -35.66 -10.02
CA ARG A 269 -0.39 -34.83 -10.28
C ARG A 269 -0.61 -33.82 -11.42
N ILE A 270 -1.29 -34.24 -12.49
CA ILE A 270 -1.58 -33.37 -13.65
C ILE A 270 -2.61 -32.32 -13.27
N LEU A 271 -3.65 -32.71 -12.52
CA LEU A 271 -4.67 -31.79 -12.03
C LEU A 271 -4.07 -30.72 -11.10
N LEU A 272 -3.18 -31.12 -10.19
CA LEU A 272 -2.47 -30.20 -9.29
C LEU A 272 -1.64 -29.20 -10.08
N LEU A 273 -0.87 -29.66 -11.06
CA LEU A 273 -0.03 -28.80 -11.90
C LEU A 273 -0.89 -27.82 -12.73
N GLY A 274 -2.02 -28.28 -13.27
CA GLY A 274 -2.99 -27.42 -13.96
C GLY A 274 -3.58 -26.34 -13.06
N ALA A 275 -3.93 -26.68 -11.81
CA ALA A 275 -4.44 -25.74 -10.83
C ALA A 275 -3.39 -24.66 -10.46
N LEU A 276 -2.13 -25.06 -10.28
CA LEU A 276 -1.03 -24.13 -10.01
C LEU A 276 -0.78 -23.17 -11.17
N LEU A 277 -0.78 -23.68 -12.41
CA LEU A 277 -0.64 -22.84 -13.61
C LEU A 277 -1.80 -21.86 -13.76
N PHE A 278 -3.03 -22.29 -13.46
CA PHE A 278 -4.20 -21.43 -13.51
C PHE A 278 -4.13 -20.32 -12.44
N ALA A 279 -3.73 -20.65 -11.22
CA ALA A 279 -3.52 -19.66 -10.15
C ALA A 279 -2.43 -18.65 -10.52
N ALA A 280 -1.30 -19.10 -11.08
CA ALA A 280 -0.23 -18.22 -11.55
C ALA A 280 -0.72 -17.28 -12.66
N LEU A 281 -1.53 -17.77 -13.60
CA LEU A 281 -2.12 -16.96 -14.65
C LEU A 281 -3.03 -15.86 -14.07
N ILE A 282 -3.87 -16.18 -13.07
CA ILE A 282 -4.70 -15.20 -12.38
C ILE A 282 -3.84 -14.11 -11.75
N VAL A 283 -2.78 -14.48 -11.03
CA VAL A 283 -1.88 -13.51 -10.38
C VAL A 283 -1.24 -12.58 -11.41
N ILE A 284 -0.75 -13.12 -12.53
CA ILE A 284 -0.17 -12.32 -13.63
C ILE A 284 -1.19 -11.32 -14.18
N VAL A 285 -2.44 -11.76 -14.40
CA VAL A 285 -3.52 -10.88 -14.90
C VAL A 285 -3.82 -9.75 -13.90
N LEU A 286 -3.90 -10.07 -12.60
CA LEU A 286 -4.15 -9.07 -11.55
C LEU A 286 -3.02 -8.04 -11.43
N LEU A 287 -1.76 -8.49 -11.49
CA LEU A 287 -0.59 -7.60 -11.46
C LEU A 287 -0.58 -6.67 -12.69
N LYS A 288 -0.85 -7.21 -13.88
CA LYS A 288 -0.93 -6.42 -15.11
C LYS A 288 -2.07 -5.39 -15.04
N GLN A 289 -3.24 -5.77 -14.51
CA GLN A 289 -4.36 -4.87 -14.35
C GLN A 289 -4.05 -3.71 -13.40
N ARG A 290 -3.34 -3.97 -12.29
CA ARG A 290 -2.92 -2.92 -11.34
C ARG A 290 -1.98 -1.92 -12.02
N ASN A 291 -0.96 -2.40 -12.72
CA ASN A 291 0.00 -1.51 -13.40
C ASN A 291 -0.69 -0.66 -14.47
N TRP A 292 -1.61 -1.24 -15.25
CA TRP A 292 -2.40 -0.48 -16.22
C TRP A 292 -3.22 0.63 -15.57
N ARG A 293 -3.85 0.39 -14.41
CA ARG A 293 -4.58 1.44 -13.69
C ARG A 293 -3.66 2.59 -13.25
N LEU A 294 -2.49 2.27 -12.69
CA LEU A 294 -1.53 3.28 -12.26
C LEU A 294 -1.05 4.16 -13.41
N GLU A 295 -0.71 3.55 -14.56
CA GLU A 295 -0.32 4.29 -15.76
C GLU A 295 -1.46 5.17 -16.30
N GLN A 296 -2.70 4.68 -16.26
CA GLN A 296 -3.87 5.46 -16.69
C GLN A 296 -4.14 6.63 -15.73
N ASP A 297 -4.03 6.42 -14.42
CA ASP A 297 -4.21 7.46 -13.42
C ASP A 297 -3.12 8.55 -13.55
N GLU A 298 -1.87 8.18 -13.82
CA GLU A 298 -0.80 9.15 -14.06
C GLU A 298 -1.01 9.94 -15.35
N LYS A 299 -1.40 9.26 -16.45
CA LYS A 299 -1.76 9.93 -17.71
C LYS A 299 -2.95 10.86 -17.52
N MET A 300 -3.98 10.44 -16.80
CA MET A 300 -5.16 11.25 -16.51
C MET A 300 -4.79 12.47 -15.67
N ARG A 301 -3.93 12.31 -14.66
CA ARG A 301 -3.41 13.44 -13.86
C ARG A 301 -2.66 14.44 -14.73
N ARG A 302 -1.77 13.98 -15.61
CA ARG A 302 -1.05 14.87 -16.55
C ARG A 302 -2.01 15.61 -17.49
N LEU A 303 -3.04 14.94 -18.01
CA LEU A 303 -4.06 15.55 -18.86
C LEU A 303 -4.94 16.57 -18.12
N LEU A 304 -5.13 16.40 -16.81
CA LEU A 304 -5.91 17.33 -15.99
C LEU A 304 -5.09 18.53 -15.52
N ASP A 305 -3.81 18.33 -15.24
CA ASP A 305 -2.94 19.35 -14.64
C ASP A 305 -2.17 20.18 -15.70
N HIS A 306 -2.12 19.74 -16.97
CA HIS A 306 -1.43 20.44 -18.07
C HIS A 306 -2.36 20.74 -19.25
N ASP A 307 -2.12 21.86 -19.92
CA ASP A 307 -2.76 22.22 -21.18
C ASP A 307 -2.18 21.38 -22.34
N PRO A 308 -3.04 20.69 -23.13
CA PRO A 308 -2.57 19.76 -24.17
C PRO A 308 -1.92 20.44 -25.38
N LEU A 309 -2.20 21.73 -25.61
CA LEU A 309 -1.63 22.47 -26.75
C LEU A 309 -0.21 22.94 -26.45
N THR A 310 0.00 23.48 -25.25
CA THR A 310 1.18 24.25 -24.88
C THR A 310 2.09 23.55 -23.87
N GLY A 311 1.58 22.54 -23.14
CA GLY A 311 2.33 21.77 -22.14
C GLY A 311 2.51 22.46 -20.79
N VAL A 312 2.19 23.75 -20.67
CA VAL A 312 2.15 24.47 -19.38
C VAL A 312 0.96 24.00 -18.54
N LEU A 313 0.84 24.50 -17.31
CA LEU A 313 -0.22 24.05 -16.41
C LEU A 313 -1.60 24.44 -16.96
N SER A 314 -2.59 23.56 -16.75
CA SER A 314 -3.99 23.95 -16.87
C SER A 314 -4.37 24.89 -15.71
N MET A 315 -5.54 25.52 -15.75
CA MET A 315 -6.05 26.29 -14.61
C MET A 315 -5.97 25.51 -13.28
N LYS A 316 -6.37 24.23 -13.31
CA LYS A 316 -6.33 23.36 -12.13
C LYS A 316 -4.90 23.10 -11.64
N GLY A 317 -3.99 22.80 -12.56
CA GLY A 317 -2.58 22.58 -12.23
C GLY A 317 -1.92 23.85 -11.69
N PHE A 318 -2.26 24.99 -12.27
CA PHE A 318 -1.73 26.30 -11.89
C PHE A 318 -2.13 26.67 -10.46
N ARG A 319 -3.42 26.60 -10.10
CA ARG A 319 -3.90 26.86 -8.73
C ARG A 319 -3.14 26.03 -7.69
N LYS A 320 -3.07 24.72 -7.92
CA LYS A 320 -2.36 23.79 -7.04
C LYS A 320 -0.88 24.16 -6.91
N ARG A 321 -0.23 24.54 -8.00
CA ARG A 321 1.19 24.91 -7.98
C ARG A 321 1.43 26.23 -7.24
N VAL A 322 0.59 27.24 -7.45
CA VAL A 322 0.68 28.53 -6.76
C VAL A 322 0.51 28.35 -5.25
N GLU A 323 -0.52 27.62 -4.81
CA GLU A 323 -0.73 27.34 -3.38
C GLU A 323 0.48 26.64 -2.74
N GLN A 324 1.11 25.71 -3.45
CA GLN A 324 2.31 25.01 -2.98
C GLN A 324 3.49 25.98 -2.83
N ILE A 325 3.72 26.85 -3.82
CA ILE A 325 4.81 27.82 -3.83
C ILE A 325 4.63 28.81 -2.67
N LEU A 326 3.45 29.40 -2.52
CA LEU A 326 3.19 30.43 -1.51
C LEU A 326 3.31 29.89 -0.08
N ARG A 327 2.93 28.63 0.15
CA ARG A 327 3.11 27.97 1.46
C ARG A 327 4.55 27.58 1.75
N ALA A 328 5.31 27.21 0.73
CA ALA A 328 6.71 26.82 0.89
C ALA A 328 7.63 28.04 1.06
N HIS A 329 7.25 29.18 0.47
CA HIS A 329 8.06 30.40 0.43
C HIS A 329 7.26 31.65 0.86
N PRO A 330 6.68 31.69 2.07
CA PRO A 330 5.90 32.84 2.54
C PRO A 330 6.74 34.12 2.72
N GLU A 331 8.05 34.00 2.79
CA GLU A 331 9.01 35.10 2.90
C GLU A 331 9.19 35.90 1.60
N LYS A 332 8.88 35.31 0.44
CA LYS A 332 9.17 35.93 -0.85
C LYS A 332 8.00 36.77 -1.33
N ALA A 333 8.32 37.94 -1.89
CA ALA A 333 7.33 38.76 -2.57
C ALA A 333 7.00 38.16 -3.94
N TYR A 334 5.72 38.03 -4.26
CA TYR A 334 5.22 37.51 -5.53
C TYR A 334 4.25 38.48 -6.19
N LEU A 335 4.19 38.39 -7.51
CA LEU A 335 3.14 38.97 -8.32
C LEU A 335 2.49 37.89 -9.17
N ILE A 336 1.22 38.07 -9.46
CA ILE A 336 0.47 37.20 -10.35
C ILE A 336 -0.11 38.03 -11.48
N SER A 337 0.04 37.54 -12.71
CA SER A 337 -0.41 38.24 -13.90
C SER A 337 -1.43 37.44 -14.69
N TYR A 338 -2.37 38.17 -15.28
CA TYR A 338 -3.33 37.67 -16.25
C TYR A 338 -3.01 38.33 -17.59
N ASN A 339 -2.68 37.52 -18.60
CA ASN A 339 -2.08 37.99 -19.84
C ASN A 339 -2.89 37.49 -21.03
N ASN A 340 -3.05 38.34 -22.05
CA ASN A 340 -3.84 38.04 -23.23
C ASN A 340 -3.20 38.59 -24.51
N ILE A 341 -3.41 37.94 -25.66
CA ILE A 341 -2.97 38.47 -26.96
C ILE A 341 -4.07 39.38 -27.53
N LYS A 342 -3.76 40.67 -27.72
CA LYS A 342 -4.72 41.61 -28.30
C LYS A 342 -5.09 41.18 -29.72
N ASN A 343 -6.40 41.11 -29.99
CA ASN A 343 -6.95 40.70 -31.28
C ASN A 343 -6.52 39.28 -31.73
N PHE A 344 -6.32 38.32 -30.83
CA PHE A 344 -5.96 36.95 -31.20
C PHE A 344 -6.90 36.30 -32.22
N LYS A 345 -8.19 36.62 -32.17
CA LYS A 345 -9.17 36.19 -33.19
C LYS A 345 -8.76 36.61 -34.60
N TYR A 346 -8.22 37.81 -34.79
CA TYR A 346 -7.73 38.28 -36.09
C TYR A 346 -6.57 37.43 -36.62
N ILE A 347 -5.70 36.94 -35.73
CA ILE A 347 -4.60 36.03 -36.08
C ILE A 347 -5.19 34.72 -36.62
N ASN A 348 -6.15 34.12 -35.92
CA ASN A 348 -6.82 32.89 -36.36
C ASN A 348 -7.56 33.08 -37.69
N ASP A 349 -8.26 34.21 -37.85
CA ASP A 349 -9.07 34.49 -39.04
C ASP A 349 -8.19 34.82 -40.26
N SER A 350 -7.04 35.49 -40.06
CA SER A 350 -6.18 35.97 -41.16
C SER A 350 -5.04 35.03 -41.53
N LEU A 351 -4.46 34.33 -40.54
CA LEU A 351 -3.29 33.45 -40.70
C LEU A 351 -3.61 31.97 -40.48
N GLY A 352 -4.85 31.67 -40.06
CA GLY A 352 -5.34 30.32 -39.80
C GLY A 352 -5.10 29.86 -38.36
N MET A 353 -5.92 28.90 -37.91
CA MET A 353 -5.84 28.33 -36.56
C MET A 353 -4.47 27.72 -36.23
N ALA A 354 -3.78 27.14 -37.21
CA ALA A 354 -2.43 26.59 -37.01
C ALA A 354 -1.42 27.66 -36.59
N ALA A 355 -1.53 28.88 -37.15
CA ALA A 355 -0.67 30.00 -36.76
C ALA A 355 -0.98 30.49 -35.33
N GLY A 356 -2.26 30.49 -34.94
CA GLY A 356 -2.69 30.74 -33.56
C GLY A 356 -2.11 29.73 -32.58
N ASP A 357 -2.20 28.44 -32.89
CA ASP A 357 -1.61 27.38 -32.07
C ASP A 357 -0.09 27.50 -31.94
N GLU A 358 0.60 27.86 -33.03
CA GLU A 358 2.04 28.06 -33.05
C GLU A 358 2.50 29.20 -32.15
N ILE A 359 1.82 30.36 -32.17
CA ILE A 359 2.18 31.49 -31.30
C ILE A 359 1.95 31.16 -29.82
N LEU A 360 0.89 30.41 -29.48
CA LEU A 360 0.62 29.98 -28.11
C LEU A 360 1.68 29.00 -27.59
N ARG A 361 2.09 28.02 -28.41
CA ARG A 361 3.21 27.11 -28.06
C ARG A 361 4.52 27.88 -27.89
N PHE A 362 4.77 28.85 -28.75
CA PHE A 362 5.98 29.67 -28.68
C PHE A 362 6.01 30.53 -27.40
N TRP A 363 4.88 31.14 -27.01
CA TRP A 363 4.78 31.87 -25.75
C TRP A 363 5.11 30.96 -24.56
N ALA A 364 4.42 29.83 -24.46
CA ALA A 364 4.62 28.85 -23.39
C ALA A 364 6.09 28.41 -23.29
N GLN A 365 6.71 28.09 -24.42
CA GLN A 365 8.12 27.70 -24.46
C GLN A 365 9.03 28.82 -23.93
N LYS A 366 8.87 30.05 -24.44
CA LYS A 366 9.72 31.18 -24.04
C LYS A 366 9.59 31.51 -22.55
N SER A 367 8.38 31.44 -22.02
CA SER A 367 8.16 31.64 -20.58
C SER A 367 8.83 30.54 -19.74
N MET A 368 8.71 29.27 -20.12
CA MET A 368 9.34 28.16 -19.39
C MET A 368 10.88 28.23 -19.39
N GLU A 369 11.51 28.85 -20.39
CA GLU A 369 12.96 29.06 -20.44
C GLU A 369 13.47 30.07 -19.37
N VAL A 370 12.58 30.91 -18.84
CA VAL A 370 12.92 32.01 -17.92
C VAL A 370 12.37 31.79 -16.50
N LEU A 371 11.36 30.94 -16.35
CA LEU A 371 10.75 30.64 -15.06
C LEU A 371 11.62 29.71 -14.22
N SER A 372 11.81 30.08 -12.95
CA SER A 372 12.43 29.22 -11.94
C SER A 372 11.45 28.18 -11.40
N GLU A 373 11.96 27.24 -10.59
CA GLU A 373 11.11 26.25 -9.91
C GLU A 373 10.11 26.87 -8.92
N ASN A 374 10.37 28.08 -8.43
CA ASN A 374 9.52 28.78 -7.46
C ASN A 374 8.49 29.70 -8.13
N GLU A 375 8.30 29.54 -9.43
CA GLU A 375 7.37 30.31 -10.24
C GLU A 375 6.49 29.36 -11.04
N ALA A 376 5.42 29.88 -11.65
CA ALA A 376 4.48 29.04 -12.38
C ALA A 376 3.90 29.78 -13.59
N ILE A 377 3.60 29.02 -14.64
CA ILE A 377 2.81 29.47 -15.78
C ILE A 377 1.70 28.48 -16.05
N GLY A 378 0.52 29.00 -16.37
CA GLY A 378 -0.61 28.22 -16.83
C GLY A 378 -1.32 28.87 -18.01
N ARG A 379 -2.03 28.06 -18.79
CA ARG A 379 -2.95 28.51 -19.82
C ARG A 379 -4.37 28.21 -19.36
N ILE A 380 -5.22 29.24 -19.36
CA ILE A 380 -6.59 29.13 -18.85
C ILE A 380 -7.52 28.72 -19.98
N GLU A 381 -7.66 29.58 -20.97
CA GLU A 381 -8.50 29.38 -22.14
C GLU A 381 -8.03 30.27 -23.28
N GLY A 382 -8.18 29.82 -24.53
CA GLY A 382 -7.83 30.63 -25.71
C GLY A 382 -6.38 31.13 -25.67
N ASP A 383 -6.21 32.44 -25.67
CA ASP A 383 -4.95 33.16 -25.58
C ASP A 383 -4.61 33.71 -24.19
N HIS A 384 -5.35 33.27 -23.16
CA HIS A 384 -5.14 33.70 -21.78
C HIS A 384 -4.10 32.86 -21.06
N PHE A 385 -3.01 33.51 -20.65
CA PHE A 385 -1.96 32.94 -19.82
C PHE A 385 -1.92 33.61 -18.45
N VAL A 386 -1.73 32.79 -17.43
CA VAL A 386 -1.52 33.25 -16.06
C VAL A 386 -0.11 32.90 -15.63
N VAL A 387 0.52 33.81 -14.89
CA VAL A 387 1.90 33.61 -14.43
C VAL A 387 2.01 34.07 -13.00
N LEU A 388 2.59 33.22 -12.14
CA LEU A 388 3.10 33.61 -10.82
C LEU A 388 4.61 33.85 -10.97
N ARG A 389 5.06 35.06 -10.67
CA ARG A 389 6.47 35.47 -10.71
C ARG A 389 6.91 35.99 -9.37
N LEU A 390 8.20 35.84 -9.07
CA LEU A 390 8.80 36.59 -7.99
C LEU A 390 8.69 38.10 -8.30
N ALA A 391 8.33 38.90 -7.30
CA ALA A 391 8.40 40.34 -7.41
C ALA A 391 9.88 40.72 -7.47
N GLY A 392 10.39 40.89 -8.69
CA GLY A 392 11.79 41.14 -8.96
C GLY A 392 12.16 42.63 -8.94
N SER A 393 13.48 42.88 -8.89
CA SER A 393 14.08 44.15 -9.27
C SER A 393 13.80 44.47 -10.75
N ASP A 394 14.11 45.70 -11.19
CA ASP A 394 13.96 46.11 -12.60
C ASP A 394 14.67 45.15 -13.60
N GLU A 395 15.74 44.48 -13.17
CA GLU A 395 16.45 43.49 -14.00
C GLU A 395 15.60 42.26 -14.35
N GLN A 396 14.79 41.75 -13.41
CA GLN A 396 13.94 40.59 -13.67
C GLN A 396 12.85 40.92 -14.72
N MET A 397 12.29 42.13 -14.67
CA MET A 397 11.35 42.62 -15.68
C MET A 397 12.02 42.78 -17.04
N LYS A 398 13.27 43.27 -17.10
CA LYS A 398 14.04 43.35 -18.35
C LYS A 398 14.31 41.98 -18.96
N ILE A 399 14.53 40.95 -18.13
CA ILE A 399 14.69 39.57 -18.62
C ILE A 399 13.40 39.09 -19.29
N ASP A 400 12.25 39.27 -18.64
CA ASP A 400 10.94 38.89 -19.21
C ASP A 400 10.65 39.65 -20.50
N GLU A 401 10.92 40.95 -20.52
CA GLU A 401 10.80 41.78 -21.72
C GLU A 401 11.67 41.25 -22.86
N ARG A 402 12.96 41.01 -22.60
CA ARG A 402 13.94 40.62 -23.62
C ARG A 402 13.76 39.19 -24.12
N HIS A 403 13.42 38.24 -23.25
CA HIS A 403 13.43 36.80 -23.54
C HIS A 403 12.05 36.22 -23.80
N VAL A 404 10.98 36.87 -23.33
CA VAL A 404 9.60 36.40 -23.52
C VAL A 404 8.84 37.36 -24.44
N PHE A 405 8.68 38.62 -24.02
CA PHE A 405 7.74 39.53 -24.69
C PHE A 405 8.24 40.04 -26.04
N VAL A 406 9.49 40.49 -26.17
CA VAL A 406 10.06 40.96 -27.44
C VAL A 406 10.08 39.85 -28.51
N PRO A 407 10.53 38.62 -28.22
CA PRO A 407 10.42 37.50 -29.15
C PRO A 407 8.99 37.20 -29.56
N LEU A 408 8.04 37.26 -28.62
CA LEU A 408 6.63 37.01 -28.90
C LEU A 408 6.03 38.08 -29.82
N GLN A 409 6.29 39.35 -29.53
CA GLN A 409 5.85 40.49 -30.34
C GLN A 409 6.34 40.39 -31.79
N ASN A 410 7.58 39.92 -31.98
CA ASN A 410 8.22 39.81 -33.29
C ASN A 410 8.04 38.44 -33.97
N TYR A 411 7.31 37.50 -33.37
CA TYR A 411 7.21 36.12 -33.87
C TYR A 411 6.80 36.05 -35.35
N PHE A 412 5.72 36.72 -35.70
CA PHE A 412 5.20 36.73 -37.08
C PHE A 412 6.02 37.63 -38.01
N ILE A 413 6.69 38.66 -37.48
CA ILE A 413 7.63 39.51 -38.23
C ILE A 413 8.83 38.68 -38.71
N ASN A 414 9.39 37.86 -37.82
CA ASN A 414 10.52 36.99 -38.12
C ASN A 414 10.17 35.89 -39.14
N LYS A 415 8.87 35.59 -39.31
CA LYS A 415 8.35 34.68 -40.36
C LYS A 415 7.97 35.40 -41.66
N GLY A 416 8.30 36.69 -41.81
CA GLY A 416 8.11 37.46 -43.04
C GLY A 416 6.73 38.14 -43.18
N THR A 417 5.90 38.15 -42.13
CA THR A 417 4.63 38.89 -42.14
C THR A 417 4.81 40.29 -41.53
N LYS A 418 3.92 41.24 -41.83
CA LYS A 418 3.96 42.59 -41.24
C LYS A 418 3.06 42.72 -40.01
N PHE A 419 2.90 41.66 -39.23
CA PHE A 419 2.02 41.63 -38.05
C PHE A 419 2.84 41.53 -36.77
N ARG A 420 2.73 42.54 -35.90
CA ARG A 420 3.32 42.55 -34.56
C ARG A 420 2.29 42.05 -33.55
N VAL A 421 2.64 41.04 -32.76
CA VAL A 421 1.76 40.55 -31.68
C VAL A 421 1.76 41.58 -30.55
N GLN A 422 0.59 41.89 -30.03
CA GLN A 422 0.43 42.79 -28.89
C GLN A 422 -0.11 42.02 -27.70
N ILE A 423 0.39 42.32 -26.51
CA ILE A 423 0.04 41.62 -25.28
C ILE A 423 -0.53 42.63 -24.31
N CYS A 424 -1.62 42.26 -23.67
CA CYS A 424 -2.25 42.99 -22.58
C CYS A 424 -2.04 42.17 -21.31
N SER A 425 -1.46 42.79 -20.29
CA SER A 425 -1.15 42.13 -19.02
C SER A 425 -1.72 42.93 -17.86
N GLY A 426 -2.49 42.27 -17.01
CA GLY A 426 -2.89 42.81 -15.73
C GLY A 426 -2.15 42.13 -14.61
N ILE A 427 -1.62 42.90 -13.67
CA ILE A 427 -0.74 42.41 -12.63
C ILE A 427 -1.35 42.72 -11.26
N TYR A 428 -1.40 41.71 -10.40
CA TYR A 428 -1.75 41.84 -8.99
C TYR A 428 -0.52 41.51 -8.14
N VAL A 429 -0.13 42.42 -7.26
CA VAL A 429 0.94 42.19 -6.29
C VAL A 429 0.32 41.60 -5.03
N LEU A 430 0.84 40.45 -4.60
CA LEU A 430 0.27 39.71 -3.48
C LEU A 430 0.46 40.49 -2.18
N THR A 431 -0.58 40.44 -1.34
CA THR A 431 -0.62 41.05 -0.01
C THR A 431 -0.30 40.02 1.06
N PRO A 432 0.06 40.43 2.30
CA PRO A 432 0.33 39.48 3.39
C PRO A 432 -0.78 38.46 3.64
N GLN A 433 -2.04 38.82 3.38
CA GLN A 433 -3.19 37.93 3.57
C GLN A 433 -3.22 36.77 2.55
N ASP A 434 -2.72 37.02 1.34
CA ASP A 434 -2.65 36.04 0.26
C ASP A 434 -1.68 34.88 0.57
N TYR A 435 -0.73 35.09 1.47
CA TYR A 435 0.19 34.06 1.96
C TYR A 435 -0.41 33.20 3.08
N VAL A 436 -1.23 33.82 3.94
CA VAL A 436 -1.88 33.13 5.08
C VAL A 436 -3.02 32.24 4.60
N SER A 437 -3.81 32.73 3.64
CA SER A 437 -4.92 31.98 3.05
C SER A 437 -4.92 32.17 1.53
N PRO A 438 -4.10 31.39 0.79
CA PRO A 438 -4.00 31.53 -0.66
C PRO A 438 -5.33 31.25 -1.35
N ASP A 439 -5.94 32.29 -1.92
CA ASP A 439 -7.08 32.20 -2.82
C ASP A 439 -6.65 32.66 -4.22
N VAL A 440 -6.19 31.72 -5.03
CA VAL A 440 -5.63 32.01 -6.36
C VAL A 440 -6.68 32.60 -7.29
N ASP A 441 -7.95 32.24 -7.14
CA ASP A 441 -9.03 32.74 -7.99
C ASP A 441 -9.27 34.23 -7.74
N HIS A 442 -9.32 34.62 -6.47
CA HIS A 442 -9.41 36.03 -6.08
C HIS A 442 -8.23 36.87 -6.60
N MET A 443 -6.99 36.34 -6.51
CA MET A 443 -5.82 37.05 -7.03
C MET A 443 -5.88 37.20 -8.57
N LEU A 444 -6.33 36.17 -9.28
CA LEU A 444 -6.50 36.19 -10.73
C LEU A 444 -7.61 37.15 -11.16
N ASP A 445 -8.70 37.27 -10.39
CA ASP A 445 -9.77 38.22 -10.67
C ASP A 445 -9.26 39.67 -10.62
N PHE A 446 -8.43 40.03 -9.63
CA PHE A 446 -7.81 41.35 -9.58
C PHE A 446 -6.82 41.60 -10.71
N ALA A 447 -5.98 40.62 -11.03
CA ALA A 447 -5.07 40.70 -12.17
C ALA A 447 -5.87 40.88 -13.47
N ARG A 448 -6.99 40.16 -13.65
CA ARG A 448 -7.89 40.30 -14.79
C ARG A 448 -8.51 41.69 -14.86
N VAL A 449 -8.98 42.27 -13.75
CA VAL A 449 -9.51 43.64 -13.74
C VAL A 449 -8.48 44.65 -14.25
N ALA A 450 -7.21 44.49 -13.88
CA ALA A 450 -6.14 45.33 -14.41
C ALA A 450 -5.87 45.09 -15.91
N GLU A 451 -5.91 43.83 -16.37
CA GLU A 451 -5.75 43.48 -17.79
C GLU A 451 -6.85 44.14 -18.63
N GLU A 452 -8.09 44.10 -18.15
CA GLU A 452 -9.25 44.66 -18.85
C GLU A 452 -9.11 46.17 -19.07
N ARG A 453 -8.46 46.89 -18.15
CA ARG A 453 -8.16 48.33 -18.30
C ARG A 453 -7.13 48.60 -19.41
N VAL A 454 -6.06 47.79 -19.47
CA VAL A 454 -5.07 47.84 -20.57
C VAL A 454 -5.74 47.55 -21.92
N ARG A 455 -6.66 46.59 -21.94
CA ARG A 455 -7.36 46.19 -23.16
C ARG A 455 -8.32 47.27 -23.68
N GLN A 456 -8.99 47.99 -22.76
CA GLN A 456 -9.92 49.08 -23.09
C GLN A 456 -9.20 50.38 -23.50
N THR A 457 -8.02 50.63 -22.95
CA THR A 457 -7.15 51.69 -23.46
C THR A 457 -6.55 51.25 -24.81
N ARG A 458 -6.33 52.18 -25.75
CA ARG A 458 -5.66 51.85 -27.02
C ARG A 458 -4.17 51.46 -26.84
N SER A 459 -3.70 51.30 -25.61
CA SER A 459 -2.34 50.95 -25.28
C SER A 459 -2.07 49.44 -25.42
N GLU A 460 -0.79 49.12 -25.63
CA GLU A 460 -0.20 47.80 -25.38
C GLU A 460 0.59 47.87 -24.05
N GLY A 461 0.89 46.72 -23.43
CA GLY A 461 1.72 46.66 -22.23
C GLY A 461 1.00 46.06 -21.01
N PHE A 462 1.28 46.61 -19.83
CA PHE A 462 0.78 46.10 -18.56
C PHE A 462 0.20 47.19 -17.66
N GLU A 463 -0.69 46.81 -16.73
CA GLU A 463 -1.20 47.66 -15.66
C GLU A 463 -1.25 46.90 -14.34
N PHE A 464 -0.93 47.59 -13.24
CA PHE A 464 -1.05 47.03 -11.89
C PHE A 464 -2.42 47.35 -11.30
N TYR A 465 -3.02 46.36 -10.65
CA TYR A 465 -4.24 46.55 -9.87
C TYR A 465 -3.99 47.48 -8.66
N ASN A 466 -2.85 47.29 -7.97
CA ASN A 466 -2.45 47.99 -6.76
C ASN A 466 -1.02 48.58 -6.87
N PRO A 467 -0.84 49.72 -7.55
CA PRO A 467 0.49 50.31 -7.82
C PRO A 467 1.35 50.55 -6.56
N GLU A 468 0.73 50.93 -5.44
CA GLU A 468 1.43 51.16 -4.17
C GLU A 468 2.08 49.87 -3.60
N GLN A 469 1.47 48.70 -3.82
CA GLN A 469 2.03 47.42 -3.36
C GLN A 469 3.20 46.97 -4.24
N TRP A 470 3.16 47.29 -5.53
CA TRP A 470 4.29 47.06 -6.44
C TRP A 470 5.54 47.83 -6.00
N GLU A 471 5.41 49.14 -5.77
CA GLU A 471 6.54 49.96 -5.30
C GLU A 471 7.11 49.44 -3.98
N LYS A 472 6.24 49.00 -3.06
CA LYS A 472 6.68 48.38 -1.80
C LYS A 472 7.44 47.06 -2.04
N GLY A 473 6.94 46.19 -2.92
CA GLY A 473 7.59 44.92 -3.24
C GLY A 473 8.96 45.11 -3.89
N LYS A 474 9.04 46.01 -4.87
CA LYS A 474 10.31 46.38 -5.54
C LYS A 474 11.34 46.90 -4.53
N ARG A 475 10.92 47.82 -3.66
CA ARG A 475 11.78 48.40 -2.62
C ARG A 475 12.31 47.36 -1.64
N ILE A 476 11.47 46.39 -1.25
CA ILE A 476 11.93 45.26 -0.42
C ILE A 476 12.97 44.41 -1.15
N ALA A 477 12.73 44.10 -2.44
CA ALA A 477 13.68 43.32 -3.24
C ALA A 477 15.04 44.02 -3.36
N GLU A 478 15.05 45.33 -3.62
CA GLU A 478 16.27 46.16 -3.67
C GLU A 478 17.04 46.13 -2.35
N ILE A 479 16.34 46.29 -1.22
CA ILE A 479 16.91 46.20 0.14
C ILE A 479 17.58 44.84 0.36
N VAL A 480 16.90 43.73 0.02
CA VAL A 480 17.46 42.39 0.23
C VAL A 480 18.66 42.12 -0.68
N SER A 481 18.63 42.60 -1.93
CA SER A 481 19.74 42.38 -2.88
C SER A 481 20.99 43.21 -2.58
N HIS A 482 20.85 44.40 -1.98
CA HIS A 482 21.97 45.33 -1.79
C HIS A 482 22.63 45.28 -0.41
N VAL A 483 22.10 44.51 0.56
CA VAL A 483 22.61 44.51 1.94
C VAL A 483 24.13 44.21 2.01
N THR A 484 24.61 43.23 1.25
CA THR A 484 26.03 42.84 1.25
C THR A 484 26.91 43.96 0.70
N GLU A 485 26.49 44.60 -0.39
CA GLU A 485 27.21 45.73 -1.00
C GLU A 485 27.18 46.96 -0.09
N ALA A 486 26.05 47.23 0.57
CA ALA A 486 25.88 48.33 1.51
C ALA A 486 26.78 48.20 2.75
N ILE A 487 26.99 46.98 3.25
CA ILE A 487 27.96 46.70 4.32
C ILE A 487 29.39 47.06 3.86
N GLN A 488 29.78 46.60 2.66
CA GLN A 488 31.12 46.84 2.11
C GLN A 488 31.36 48.32 1.78
N ALA A 489 30.33 49.02 1.33
CA ALA A 489 30.37 50.45 1.02
C ALA A 489 30.31 51.36 2.27
N GLY A 490 30.13 50.80 3.47
CA GLY A 490 30.04 51.57 4.72
C GLY A 490 28.75 52.40 4.84
N GLU A 491 27.69 52.01 4.13
CA GLU A 491 26.37 52.64 4.18
C GLU A 491 25.60 52.24 5.46
N ILE A 492 25.87 51.05 5.97
CA ILE A 492 25.35 50.55 7.23
C ILE A 492 26.30 50.93 8.36
N ARG A 493 25.74 51.50 9.43
CA ARG A 493 26.50 51.96 10.60
C ARG A 493 25.86 51.42 11.88
N VAL A 494 26.69 51.18 12.89
CA VAL A 494 26.24 50.83 14.23
C VAL A 494 26.14 52.11 15.06
N TRP A 495 24.94 52.40 15.56
CA TRP A 495 24.69 53.44 16.54
C TRP A 495 24.49 52.80 17.91
N TYR A 496 24.78 53.54 18.97
CA TYR A 496 24.67 53.08 20.34
C TYR A 496 23.57 53.86 21.06
N GLN A 497 22.68 53.16 21.76
CA GLN A 497 21.75 53.79 22.68
C GLN A 497 22.14 53.46 24.12
N PRO A 498 22.53 54.47 24.95
CA PRO A 498 22.89 54.24 26.34
C PRO A 498 21.76 53.65 27.18
N GLN A 499 22.11 52.66 27.99
CA GLN A 499 21.31 52.12 29.08
C GLN A 499 21.74 52.81 30.39
N VAL A 500 20.77 53.26 31.19
CA VAL A 500 21.03 54.14 32.33
C VAL A 500 20.50 53.51 33.60
N ASN A 501 21.35 53.48 34.64
CA ASN A 501 20.87 53.26 35.98
C ASN A 501 20.29 54.56 36.54
N PHE A 502 18.97 54.65 36.62
CA PHE A 502 18.25 55.86 37.02
C PHE A 502 18.54 56.27 38.47
N ALA A 503 18.88 55.32 39.35
CA ALA A 503 19.19 55.61 40.75
C ALA A 503 20.55 56.32 40.91
N THR A 504 21.55 55.94 40.11
CA THR A 504 22.90 56.52 40.18
C THR A 504 23.15 57.59 39.13
N GLY A 505 22.30 57.68 38.10
CA GLY A 505 22.48 58.53 36.94
C GLY A 505 23.60 58.06 35.99
N LYS A 506 24.20 56.90 36.24
CA LYS A 506 25.33 56.38 35.44
C LYS A 506 24.87 55.53 34.27
N VAL A 507 25.65 55.54 33.19
CA VAL A 507 25.46 54.63 32.06
C VAL A 507 25.89 53.22 32.47
N SER A 508 24.98 52.25 32.42
CA SER A 508 25.21 50.83 32.79
C SER A 508 25.57 49.94 31.60
N GLY A 509 25.32 50.40 30.38
CA GLY A 509 25.58 49.67 29.14
C GLY A 509 25.09 50.47 27.93
N ALA A 510 25.04 49.82 26.77
CA ALA A 510 24.39 50.37 25.59
C ALA A 510 23.83 49.26 24.70
N GLU A 511 22.81 49.58 23.91
CA GLU A 511 22.32 48.70 22.85
C GLU A 511 22.91 49.15 21.50
N ALA A 512 23.39 48.18 20.71
CA ALA A 512 23.87 48.40 19.35
C ALA A 512 22.71 48.31 18.35
N LEU A 513 22.52 49.39 17.58
CA LEU A 513 21.39 49.56 16.68
C LEU A 513 21.87 49.88 15.26
N CYS A 514 21.48 49.08 14.27
CA CYS A 514 21.80 49.34 12.87
C CYS A 514 21.11 50.59 12.34
N ARG A 515 21.84 51.37 11.55
CA ARG A 515 21.32 52.49 10.76
C ARG A 515 21.83 52.38 9.35
N TRP A 516 20.92 52.36 8.38
CA TRP A 516 21.27 52.27 6.97
C TRP A 516 21.05 53.61 6.28
N LYS A 517 22.15 54.21 5.82
CA LYS A 517 22.14 55.39 4.95
C LYS A 517 22.48 54.96 3.52
N HIS A 518 21.48 54.47 2.81
CA HIS A 518 21.62 54.04 1.42
C HIS A 518 21.98 55.23 0.53
N SER A 519 22.91 55.02 -0.41
CA SER A 519 23.39 56.04 -1.34
C SER A 519 22.26 56.71 -2.14
N GLU A 520 21.36 55.91 -2.70
CA GLU A 520 20.20 56.40 -3.47
C GLU A 520 18.93 56.65 -2.64
N LEU A 521 18.54 55.70 -1.77
CA LEU A 521 17.27 55.76 -1.02
C LEU A 521 17.30 56.65 0.23
N GLY A 522 18.48 57.14 0.63
CA GLY A 522 18.67 57.91 1.85
C GLY A 522 18.59 57.04 3.10
N TRP A 523 18.05 57.59 4.19
CA TRP A 523 17.91 56.85 5.45
C TRP A 523 16.76 55.84 5.38
N ILE A 524 17.10 54.55 5.51
CA ILE A 524 16.12 53.47 5.55
C ILE A 524 15.84 53.09 7.01
N PRO A 525 14.59 53.15 7.49
CA PRO A 525 14.24 52.76 8.85
C PRO A 525 14.49 51.25 9.11
N PRO A 526 14.94 50.85 10.32
CA PRO A 526 15.12 49.44 10.68
C PRO A 526 13.89 48.56 10.45
N LEU A 527 12.70 49.06 10.74
CA LEU A 527 11.43 48.35 10.51
C LEU A 527 11.15 48.04 9.03
N GLU A 528 11.85 48.71 8.11
CA GLU A 528 11.69 48.51 6.66
C GLU A 528 12.64 47.46 6.11
N PHE A 529 13.84 47.30 6.69
CA PHE A 529 14.86 46.37 6.17
C PHE A 529 15.10 45.13 7.05
N ILE A 530 14.93 45.19 8.37
CA ILE A 530 15.16 44.02 9.24
C ILE A 530 14.18 42.88 8.92
N PRO A 531 12.84 43.09 8.90
CA PRO A 531 11.91 41.98 8.68
C PRO A 531 12.10 41.28 7.33
N PRO A 532 12.33 41.98 6.20
CA PRO A 532 12.64 41.32 4.94
C PRO A 532 13.94 40.50 4.95
N LEU A 533 15.00 40.99 5.61
CA LEU A 533 16.27 40.27 5.73
C LEU A 533 16.15 39.02 6.60
N GLU A 534 15.35 39.07 7.67
CA GLU A 534 15.05 37.91 8.49
C GLU A 534 14.28 36.85 7.70
N ALA A 535 13.31 37.31 6.90
CA ALA A 535 12.47 36.45 6.07
C ALA A 535 13.29 35.78 4.95
N SER A 536 14.15 36.53 4.24
CA SER A 536 15.04 35.98 3.21
C SER A 536 16.19 35.12 3.78
N GLY A 537 16.45 35.21 5.09
CA GLY A 537 17.58 34.57 5.76
C GLY A 537 18.93 35.25 5.51
N THR A 538 18.95 36.45 4.91
CA THR A 538 20.16 37.24 4.66
C THR A 538 20.54 38.14 5.84
N ILE A 539 19.71 38.20 6.90
CA ILE A 539 19.98 38.98 8.13
C ILE A 539 21.32 38.62 8.79
N TYR A 540 21.77 37.36 8.66
CA TYR A 540 23.02 36.88 9.22
C TYR A 540 24.25 37.74 8.84
N GLU A 541 24.30 38.23 7.60
CA GLU A 541 25.42 39.06 7.15
C GLU A 541 25.45 40.41 7.87
N LEU A 542 24.27 40.99 8.09
CA LEU A 542 24.10 42.21 8.85
C LEU A 542 24.43 41.98 10.32
N ASP A 543 23.86 40.96 10.94
CA ASP A 543 24.05 40.66 12.37
C ASP A 543 25.54 40.38 12.66
N ARG A 544 26.20 39.59 11.81
CA ARG A 544 27.65 39.36 11.91
C ARG A 544 28.47 40.65 11.81
N TYR A 545 28.13 41.54 10.87
CA TYR A 545 28.82 42.84 10.75
C TYR A 545 28.67 43.67 12.04
N VAL A 546 27.49 43.66 12.66
CA VAL A 546 27.25 44.34 13.94
C VAL A 546 28.07 43.73 15.05
N TRP A 547 28.04 42.39 15.20
CA TRP A 547 28.79 41.69 16.25
C TRP A 547 30.30 41.98 16.16
N GLU A 548 30.87 41.91 14.95
CA GLU A 548 32.29 42.22 14.71
C GLU A 548 32.63 43.69 14.97
N THR A 549 31.71 44.62 14.64
CA THR A 549 31.90 46.06 14.89
C THR A 549 31.88 46.35 16.40
N VAL A 550 30.92 45.79 17.12
CA VAL A 550 30.79 45.96 18.57
C VAL A 550 31.99 45.36 19.30
N CYS A 551 32.45 44.16 18.92
CA CYS A 551 33.64 43.55 19.53
C CYS A 551 34.88 44.44 19.37
N ARG A 552 35.03 45.10 18.22
CA ARG A 552 36.13 46.03 17.93
C ARG A 552 36.02 47.31 18.74
N ASP A 553 34.82 47.85 18.90
CA ASP A 553 34.59 49.03 19.72
C ASP A 553 34.84 48.74 21.21
N LEU A 554 34.37 47.59 21.72
CA LEU A 554 34.66 47.11 23.08
C LEU A 554 36.16 46.93 23.33
N GLN A 555 36.89 46.34 22.38
CA GLN A 555 38.35 46.21 22.46
C GLN A 555 39.03 47.59 22.54
N ARG A 556 38.61 48.54 21.68
CA ARG A 556 39.11 49.91 21.70
C ARG A 556 38.86 50.58 23.05
N TRP A 557 37.66 50.43 23.62
CA TRP A 557 37.33 51.02 24.91
C TRP A 557 38.09 50.39 26.06
N ASN A 558 38.29 49.06 26.06
CA ASN A 558 39.12 48.37 27.04
C ASN A 558 40.57 48.87 27.01
N ALA A 559 41.14 49.11 25.83
CA ALA A 559 42.48 49.68 25.69
C ALA A 559 42.59 51.11 26.23
N GLN A 560 41.47 51.84 26.31
CA GLN A 560 41.37 53.16 26.95
C GLN A 560 41.03 53.10 28.44
N GLY A 561 40.92 51.89 29.03
CA GLY A 561 40.53 51.70 30.42
C GLY A 561 39.03 51.89 30.70
N LYS A 562 38.19 51.99 29.65
CA LYS A 562 36.74 52.15 29.75
C LYS A 562 36.06 50.79 29.58
N TYR A 563 35.79 50.11 30.69
CA TYR A 563 35.02 48.86 30.65
C TYR A 563 33.54 49.15 30.38
N ARG A 564 32.99 48.59 29.32
CA ARG A 564 31.58 48.77 28.92
C ARG A 564 30.99 47.42 28.50
N SER A 565 29.67 47.30 28.66
CA SER A 565 28.88 46.20 28.08
C SER A 565 27.96 46.75 27.01
N VAL A 566 27.85 46.02 25.89
CA VAL A 566 26.97 46.33 24.78
C VAL A 566 26.08 45.15 24.47
N SER A 567 24.80 45.41 24.31
CA SER A 567 23.81 44.45 23.86
C SER A 567 23.72 44.43 22.33
N VAL A 568 23.74 43.22 21.74
CA VAL A 568 23.59 42.98 20.29
C VAL A 568 22.45 42.02 20.02
N ASN A 569 21.71 42.27 18.94
CA ASN A 569 20.61 41.41 18.52
C ASN A 569 21.11 40.08 17.92
N LEU A 570 20.38 38.99 18.18
CA LEU A 570 20.53 37.69 17.54
C LEU A 570 19.17 37.26 16.96
N SER A 571 19.06 37.31 15.63
CA SER A 571 17.85 36.95 14.92
C SER A 571 17.57 35.44 14.98
N ARG A 572 16.28 35.04 15.02
CA ARG A 572 15.89 33.60 15.00
C ARG A 572 16.43 32.88 13.76
N SER A 573 16.49 33.58 12.63
CA SER A 573 16.94 33.06 11.33
C SER A 573 18.43 32.71 11.31
N ASP A 574 19.22 33.22 12.25
CA ASP A 574 20.65 32.91 12.36
C ASP A 574 20.91 31.57 13.04
N VAL A 575 19.98 31.13 13.89
CA VAL A 575 20.06 29.87 14.65
C VAL A 575 19.56 28.71 13.79
N ARG A 576 20.50 28.04 13.14
CA ARG A 576 20.29 26.91 12.22
C ARG A 576 21.18 25.73 12.58
N GLU A 577 20.75 24.51 12.27
CA GLU A 577 21.51 23.29 12.60
C GLU A 577 22.91 23.23 11.97
N ASP A 578 23.09 23.89 10.82
CA ASP A 578 24.36 23.97 10.09
C ASP A 578 25.32 25.04 10.63
N ARG A 579 24.96 25.76 11.72
CA ARG A 579 25.74 26.86 12.29
C ARG A 579 25.89 26.74 13.81
N ASP A 580 27.13 26.81 14.29
CA ASP A 580 27.46 26.82 15.72
C ASP A 580 27.63 28.27 16.22
N ILE A 581 26.51 28.94 16.50
CA ILE A 581 26.47 30.33 16.98
C ILE A 581 27.25 30.50 18.30
N PRO A 582 27.10 29.65 19.34
CA PRO A 582 27.84 29.83 20.58
C PRO A 582 29.36 29.79 20.39
N LYS A 583 29.85 28.89 19.52
CA LYS A 583 31.27 28.83 19.16
C LYS A 583 31.72 30.10 18.43
N LEU A 584 30.93 30.62 17.49
CA LEU A 584 31.24 31.85 16.76
C LEU A 584 31.41 33.05 17.73
N PHE A 585 30.46 33.25 18.64
CA PHE A 585 30.54 34.31 19.66
C PHE A 585 31.79 34.17 20.54
N LEU A 586 32.11 32.94 20.98
CA LEU A 586 33.30 32.66 21.77
C LEU A 586 34.60 32.99 21.02
N GLU A 587 34.68 32.66 19.73
CA GLU A 587 35.82 32.99 18.87
C GLU A 587 35.94 34.51 18.65
N MET A 588 34.82 35.22 18.49
CA MET A 588 34.80 36.68 18.35
C MET A 588 35.33 37.40 19.61
N VAL A 589 34.84 37.05 20.80
CA VAL A 589 35.32 37.70 22.03
C VAL A 589 36.80 37.38 22.32
N ARG A 590 37.22 36.14 22.07
CA ARG A 590 38.63 35.72 22.26
C ARG A 590 39.58 36.42 21.31
N SER A 591 39.21 36.54 20.04
CA SER A 591 40.06 37.21 19.04
C SER A 591 40.22 38.71 19.30
N HIS A 592 39.22 39.35 19.92
CA HIS A 592 39.28 40.77 20.30
C HIS A 592 39.81 41.00 21.72
N GLY A 593 40.03 39.95 22.51
CA GLY A 593 40.52 40.07 23.89
C GLY A 593 39.53 40.75 24.83
N ILE A 594 38.23 40.59 24.57
CA ILE A 594 37.15 41.12 25.42
C ILE A 594 36.53 40.00 26.26
N SER A 595 35.92 40.35 27.38
CA SER A 595 35.22 39.38 28.22
C SER A 595 33.81 39.09 27.69
N ALA A 596 33.29 37.88 27.93
CA ALA A 596 31.98 37.46 27.43
C ALA A 596 30.82 38.30 28.02
N ASP A 597 30.97 38.83 29.24
CA ASP A 597 29.98 39.71 29.88
C ASP A 597 29.92 41.13 29.28
N GLN A 598 30.88 41.49 28.44
CA GLN A 598 30.86 42.76 27.70
C GLN A 598 29.97 42.72 26.46
N LEU A 599 29.71 41.53 25.90
CA LEU A 599 28.87 41.36 24.73
C LEU A 599 27.58 40.64 25.15
N ARG A 600 26.53 41.40 25.43
CA ARG A 600 25.22 40.85 25.80
C ARG A 600 24.44 40.50 24.54
N ILE A 601 23.65 39.43 24.59
CA ILE A 601 22.96 38.90 23.42
C ILE A 601 21.47 39.06 23.64
N GLU A 602 20.81 39.80 22.76
CA GLU A 602 19.37 40.06 22.81
C GLU A 602 18.64 39.15 21.84
N ILE A 603 17.57 38.51 22.32
CA ILE A 603 16.70 37.65 21.51
C ILE A 603 15.26 38.05 21.79
N THR A 604 14.50 38.37 20.74
CA THR A 604 13.10 38.79 20.88
C THR A 604 12.22 37.67 21.45
N GLU A 605 11.19 38.04 22.22
CA GLU A 605 10.21 37.11 22.78
C GLU A 605 9.62 36.16 21.72
N SER A 606 9.28 36.70 20.54
CA SER A 606 8.62 35.94 19.48
C SER A 606 9.48 34.81 18.89
N ALA A 607 10.81 34.92 18.98
CA ALA A 607 11.75 33.91 18.52
C ALA A 607 11.61 32.58 19.28
N TYR A 608 11.14 32.62 20.53
CA TYR A 608 11.00 31.44 21.40
C TYR A 608 9.68 30.67 21.21
N VAL A 609 8.73 31.18 20.43
CA VAL A 609 7.40 30.54 20.25
C VAL A 609 7.42 29.46 19.16
N LYS A 610 8.25 29.61 18.12
CA LYS A 610 8.31 28.69 16.97
C LYS A 610 9.54 27.77 17.05
N ASP A 611 9.29 26.47 17.18
CA ASP A 611 10.29 25.40 17.04
C ASP A 611 11.59 25.71 17.83
N SER A 612 11.42 25.83 19.15
CA SER A 612 12.35 26.52 20.04
C SER A 612 13.46 25.65 20.62
N ALA A 613 13.48 24.34 20.35
CA ALA A 613 14.46 23.44 20.96
C ALA A 613 15.92 23.83 20.64
N LEU A 614 16.20 24.13 19.36
CA LEU A 614 17.54 24.56 18.94
C LEU A 614 17.91 25.93 19.52
N LEU A 615 16.96 26.87 19.57
CA LEU A 615 17.18 28.20 20.13
C LEU A 615 17.47 28.11 21.63
N LEU A 616 16.65 27.37 22.39
CA LEU A 616 16.86 27.15 23.83
C LEU A 616 18.22 26.50 24.12
N GLN A 617 18.63 25.51 23.32
CA GLN A 617 19.95 24.89 23.45
C GLN A 617 21.08 25.89 23.15
N THR A 618 20.90 26.75 22.14
CA THR A 618 21.86 27.80 21.77
C THR A 618 22.00 28.82 22.89
N THR A 619 20.87 29.32 23.42
CA THR A 619 20.81 30.27 24.54
C THR A 619 21.48 29.68 25.80
N ALA A 620 21.21 28.42 26.14
CA ALA A 620 21.83 27.76 27.29
C ALA A 620 23.36 27.67 27.15
N LYS A 621 23.86 27.27 25.97
CA LYS A 621 25.30 27.20 25.68
C LYS A 621 25.98 28.57 25.76
N LEU A 622 25.33 29.62 25.27
CA LEU A 622 25.86 30.99 25.37
C LEU A 622 26.07 31.40 26.83
N ARG A 623 25.10 31.08 27.71
CA ARG A 623 25.22 31.34 29.15
C ARG A 623 26.32 30.51 29.82
N GLU A 624 26.44 29.23 29.46
CA GLU A 624 27.53 28.36 29.94
C GLU A 624 28.92 28.91 29.55
N LEU A 625 29.01 29.61 28.42
CA LEU A 625 30.23 30.27 27.94
C LEU A 625 30.49 31.64 28.58
N GLY A 626 29.59 32.11 29.46
CA GLY A 626 29.74 33.36 30.22
C GLY A 626 29.12 34.60 29.56
N PHE A 627 28.37 34.43 28.46
CA PHE A 627 27.60 35.53 27.88
C PHE A 627 26.33 35.80 28.69
N GLN A 628 25.96 37.08 28.81
CA GLN A 628 24.65 37.45 29.34
C GLN A 628 23.63 37.44 28.20
N VAL A 629 22.53 36.69 28.38
CA VAL A 629 21.47 36.64 27.37
C VAL A 629 20.21 37.35 27.89
N GLU A 630 19.72 38.28 27.08
CA GLU A 630 18.60 39.16 27.40
C GLU A 630 17.39 38.80 26.50
N MET A 631 16.20 38.75 27.09
CA MET A 631 14.96 38.61 26.31
C MET A 631 14.42 39.99 25.97
N ASP A 632 14.33 40.29 24.67
CA ASP A 632 13.88 41.58 24.16
C ASP A 632 12.36 41.64 23.90
N ASP A 633 11.80 42.85 23.88
CA ASP A 633 10.41 43.15 23.54
C ASP A 633 9.35 42.43 24.44
N PHE A 634 9.72 42.05 25.67
CA PHE A 634 8.86 41.26 26.55
C PHE A 634 7.56 42.00 26.89
N GLY A 635 6.43 41.39 26.52
CA GLY A 635 5.09 41.92 26.78
C GLY A 635 4.44 42.61 25.56
N SER A 636 5.14 42.75 24.44
CA SER A 636 4.56 43.31 23.21
C SER A 636 3.56 42.37 22.49
N GLY A 637 3.52 41.08 22.85
CA GLY A 637 2.67 40.04 22.24
C GLY A 637 1.87 39.18 23.22
N TYR A 638 1.48 37.96 22.81
CA TYR A 638 0.83 36.96 23.68
C TYR A 638 1.87 36.30 24.58
N SER A 639 2.31 36.99 25.63
CA SER A 639 3.30 36.45 26.55
C SER A 639 2.80 35.22 27.27
N SER A 640 3.36 34.06 26.91
CA SER A 640 3.12 32.82 27.61
C SER A 640 3.98 32.82 28.87
N LEU A 641 3.38 33.08 30.03
CA LEU A 641 4.06 32.93 31.33
C LEU A 641 4.72 31.54 31.49
N HIS A 642 4.20 30.54 30.78
CA HIS A 642 4.81 29.22 30.71
C HIS A 642 6.20 29.25 30.06
N MET A 643 6.44 30.10 29.05
CA MET A 643 7.74 30.24 28.38
C MET A 643 8.81 30.74 29.36
N LEU A 644 8.50 31.74 30.20
CA LEU A 644 9.44 32.30 31.17
C LEU A 644 10.00 31.28 32.16
N LYS A 645 9.28 30.17 32.39
CA LYS A 645 9.74 29.09 33.26
C LYS A 645 10.97 28.35 32.70
N ASP A 646 11.01 28.17 31.38
CA ASP A 646 11.95 27.26 30.73
C ASP A 646 13.03 27.99 29.90
N VAL A 647 12.86 29.30 29.64
CA VAL A 647 13.84 30.07 28.85
C VAL A 647 15.08 30.38 29.69
N PRO A 648 16.29 29.99 29.24
CA PRO A 648 17.52 30.25 29.96
C PRO A 648 18.03 31.65 29.64
N VAL A 649 17.43 32.71 30.20
CA VAL A 649 17.90 34.10 30.07
C VAL A 649 18.30 34.67 31.43
N ASP A 650 19.17 35.68 31.43
CA ASP A 650 19.68 36.35 32.64
C ASP A 650 18.89 37.63 32.94
N ARG A 651 18.36 38.28 31.90
CA ARG A 651 17.73 39.60 31.99
C ARG A 651 16.54 39.72 31.03
N ILE A 652 15.53 40.48 31.45
CA ILE A 652 14.34 40.80 30.64
C ILE A 652 14.38 42.29 30.28
N LYS A 653 14.17 42.60 29.00
CA LYS A 653 13.93 43.96 28.50
C LYS A 653 12.41 44.17 28.37
N LEU A 654 11.86 45.04 29.21
CA LEU A 654 10.42 45.27 29.31
C LEU A 654 9.99 46.43 28.40
N ASP A 655 9.17 46.11 27.41
CA ASP A 655 8.62 47.11 26.50
C ASP A 655 7.49 47.91 27.19
N LEU A 656 7.64 49.23 27.24
CA LEU A 656 6.67 50.14 27.85
C LEU A 656 5.50 50.54 26.93
N LYS A 657 5.29 49.88 25.79
CA LYS A 657 4.07 50.04 24.96
C LYS A 657 2.77 49.98 25.79
N PHE A 658 2.72 49.23 26.90
CA PHE A 658 1.59 49.23 27.85
C PHE A 658 1.30 50.58 28.53
N LEU A 659 2.28 51.48 28.58
CA LEU A 659 2.19 52.82 29.17
C LEU A 659 2.04 53.93 28.12
N THR A 660 2.16 53.60 26.82
CA THR A 660 2.19 54.57 25.72
C THR A 660 0.98 54.44 24.77
N ARG A 661 0.04 55.38 24.94
CA ARG A 661 -0.77 56.04 23.90
C ARG A 661 -2.09 55.43 23.38
N THR A 662 -2.58 54.29 23.86
CA THR A 662 -3.97 53.88 23.59
C THR A 662 -4.53 52.94 24.66
N GLY A 663 -5.60 53.34 25.36
CA GLY A 663 -6.30 52.50 26.34
C GLY A 663 -6.27 53.01 27.79
N ASP A 664 -6.63 52.13 28.72
CA ASP A 664 -6.72 52.41 30.16
C ASP A 664 -5.30 52.36 30.79
N ILE A 665 -4.70 53.54 30.96
CA ILE A 665 -3.35 53.75 31.50
C ILE A 665 -3.20 53.14 32.90
N GLU A 666 -4.25 53.14 33.71
CA GLU A 666 -4.20 52.59 35.07
C GLU A 666 -4.08 51.06 35.05
N ARG A 667 -4.80 50.39 34.14
CA ARG A 667 -4.59 48.94 33.90
C ARG A 667 -3.18 48.65 33.41
N GLY A 668 -2.65 49.47 32.50
CA GLY A 668 -1.26 49.34 32.03
C GLY A 668 -0.25 49.41 33.17
N ARG A 669 -0.39 50.38 34.09
CA ARG A 669 0.44 50.49 35.29
C ARG A 669 0.34 49.27 36.21
N VAL A 670 -0.87 48.76 36.42
CA VAL A 670 -1.08 47.55 37.24
C VAL A 670 -0.34 46.35 36.64
N ILE A 671 -0.45 46.13 35.32
CA ILE A 671 0.21 45.03 34.61
C ILE A 671 1.73 45.17 34.74
N VAL A 672 2.29 46.33 34.38
CA VAL A 672 3.73 46.59 34.45
C VAL A 672 4.28 46.37 35.87
N ARG A 673 3.56 46.83 36.91
CA ARG A 673 3.96 46.59 38.30
C ARG A 673 4.08 45.09 38.63
N PHE A 674 3.09 44.29 38.25
CA PHE A 674 3.12 42.86 38.54
C PHE A 674 4.15 42.12 37.67
N MET A 675 4.40 42.56 36.45
CA MET A 675 5.49 42.06 35.61
C MET A 675 6.85 42.29 36.27
N ILE A 676 7.13 43.50 36.76
CA ILE A 676 8.38 43.81 37.47
C ILE A 676 8.55 42.91 38.70
N GLN A 677 7.50 42.71 39.49
CA GLN A 677 7.53 41.84 40.66
C GLN A 677 7.78 40.37 40.29
N MET A 678 7.15 39.89 39.23
CA MET A 678 7.29 38.52 38.75
C MET A 678 8.71 38.23 38.24
N VAL A 679 9.27 39.09 37.39
CA VAL A 679 10.63 38.92 36.85
C VAL A 679 11.65 38.84 37.99
N LYS A 680 11.52 39.73 38.99
CA LYS A 680 12.36 39.69 40.19
C LYS A 680 12.18 38.42 41.01
N ALA A 681 10.94 37.94 41.17
CA ALA A 681 10.66 36.71 41.90
C ALA A 681 11.23 35.46 41.21
N LEU A 682 11.42 35.51 39.88
CA LEU A 682 12.10 34.48 39.09
C LEU A 682 13.63 34.60 39.15
N GLY A 683 14.17 35.62 39.83
CA GLY A 683 15.62 35.82 39.98
C GLY A 683 16.31 36.37 38.74
N MET A 684 15.57 37.00 37.83
CA MET A 684 16.11 37.64 36.63
C MET A 684 16.26 39.16 36.82
N ASP A 685 17.24 39.74 36.13
CA ASP A 685 17.39 41.19 36.04
C ASP A 685 16.37 41.79 35.09
N LEU A 686 16.12 43.10 35.21
CA LEU A 686 15.14 43.82 34.41
C LEU A 686 15.71 45.18 33.96
N ILE A 687 15.52 45.50 32.69
CA ILE A 687 15.68 46.83 32.12
C ILE A 687 14.37 47.24 31.44
N ALA A 688 13.95 48.49 31.59
CA ALA A 688 12.75 49.00 30.93
C ALA A 688 13.09 49.83 29.69
N GLU A 689 12.37 49.60 28.59
CA GLU A 689 12.64 50.19 27.29
C GLU A 689 11.56 51.15 26.83
N GLY A 690 11.93 52.13 26.00
CA GLY A 690 10.98 53.11 25.50
C GLY A 690 10.53 54.12 26.57
N VAL A 691 11.39 54.43 27.55
CA VAL A 691 11.12 55.51 28.50
C VAL A 691 11.21 56.86 27.78
N GLU A 692 10.07 57.54 27.64
CA GLU A 692 9.97 58.84 26.95
C GLU A 692 9.79 60.01 27.92
N PHE A 693 9.23 59.76 29.11
CA PHE A 693 8.87 60.80 30.08
C PHE A 693 9.40 60.52 31.49
N ALA A 694 9.77 61.58 32.22
CA ALA A 694 10.23 61.50 33.62
C ALA A 694 9.27 60.71 34.53
N ARG A 695 7.96 60.92 34.38
CA ARG A 695 6.92 60.20 35.14
C ARG A 695 6.96 58.68 34.94
N GLN A 696 7.39 58.18 33.77
CA GLN A 696 7.54 56.75 33.53
C GLN A 696 8.77 56.24 34.29
N ALA A 697 9.88 56.95 34.23
CA ALA A 697 11.09 56.62 34.99
C ALA A 697 10.83 56.58 36.50
N GLU A 698 10.17 57.60 37.05
CA GLU A 698 9.79 57.66 38.47
C GLU A 698 8.88 56.48 38.87
N PHE A 699 7.88 56.17 38.04
CA PHE A 699 7.00 55.01 38.24
C PHE A 699 7.80 53.71 38.27
N LEU A 700 8.67 53.47 37.29
CA LEU A 700 9.50 52.28 37.20
C LEU A 700 10.46 52.15 38.39
N MET A 701 11.09 53.25 38.80
CA MET A 701 11.98 53.28 39.96
C MET A 701 11.23 52.97 41.26
N SER A 702 10.03 53.51 41.45
CA SER A 702 9.23 53.24 42.67
C SER A 702 8.80 51.77 42.81
N HIS A 703 8.80 51.01 41.71
CA HIS A 703 8.57 49.56 41.69
C HIS A 703 9.86 48.74 41.57
N GLY A 704 11.01 49.43 41.61
CA GLY A 704 12.35 48.89 41.68
C GLY A 704 12.94 48.41 40.35
N CYS A 705 12.49 48.93 39.22
CA CYS A 705 13.24 48.85 37.96
C CYS A 705 14.24 50.01 37.95
N PHE A 706 15.54 49.72 38.05
CA PHE A 706 16.58 50.74 38.17
C PHE A 706 17.28 51.04 36.85
N GLU A 707 17.40 50.05 35.97
CA GLU A 707 17.98 50.24 34.64
C GLU A 707 16.89 50.56 33.63
N MET A 708 17.15 51.56 32.79
CA MET A 708 16.18 52.10 31.84
C MET A 708 16.87 52.57 30.57
N GLN A 709 16.16 52.44 29.46
CA GLN A 709 16.57 52.91 28.14
C GLN A 709 15.39 53.64 27.48
N GLY A 710 15.69 54.74 26.78
CA GLY A 710 14.68 55.48 26.04
C GLY A 710 15.01 56.95 25.81
N TYR A 711 14.18 57.61 25.01
CA TYR A 711 14.41 58.99 24.55
C TYR A 711 14.36 60.04 25.66
N TYR A 712 13.81 59.71 26.83
CA TYR A 712 13.93 60.55 28.01
C TYR A 712 15.40 60.78 28.42
N PHE A 713 16.23 59.76 28.22
CA PHE A 713 17.66 59.80 28.53
C PHE A 713 18.46 60.20 27.31
N PHE A 714 18.48 59.31 26.31
CA PHE A 714 19.30 59.43 25.13
C PHE A 714 18.60 58.80 23.93
N LYS A 715 18.72 59.47 22.78
CA LYS A 715 18.43 58.84 21.49
C LYS A 715 19.63 57.97 21.09
N PRO A 716 19.42 56.94 20.25
CA PRO A 716 20.52 56.25 19.58
C PRO A 716 21.43 57.28 18.90
N MET A 717 22.75 57.12 19.03
CA MET A 717 23.74 58.06 18.54
C MET A 717 24.96 57.36 17.90
N PRO A 718 25.71 58.06 17.03
CA PRO A 718 26.98 57.55 16.50
C PRO A 718 27.99 57.20 17.61
N VAL A 719 28.93 56.31 17.30
CA VAL A 719 29.93 55.83 18.25
C VAL A 719 30.78 56.97 18.82
N GLU A 720 31.11 57.98 18.01
CA GLU A 720 31.93 59.12 18.42
C GLU A 720 31.21 60.01 19.44
N GLU A 721 29.89 60.14 19.32
CA GLU A 721 29.06 60.88 20.29
C GLU A 721 28.89 60.07 21.59
N PHE A 722 28.70 58.75 21.47
CA PHE A 722 28.59 57.86 22.63
C PHE A 722 29.86 57.85 23.49
N GLU A 723 31.05 57.89 22.86
CA GLU A 723 32.34 57.91 23.54
C GLU A 723 32.59 59.19 24.36
N GLN A 724 31.90 60.28 24.01
CA GLN A 724 32.00 61.60 24.66
C GLN A 724 31.01 61.78 25.81
N LEU A 725 30.09 60.83 26.02
CA LEU A 725 29.13 60.93 27.11
C LEU A 725 29.84 60.93 28.47
N PRO A 726 29.44 61.82 29.40
CA PRO A 726 29.94 61.79 30.77
C PRO A 726 29.50 60.51 31.48
N GLU A 727 30.26 60.08 32.49
CA GLU A 727 29.94 58.85 33.25
C GLU A 727 28.63 58.98 34.04
N SER A 728 28.14 60.19 34.30
CA SER A 728 26.86 60.49 34.94
C SER A 728 26.04 61.53 34.18
N ILE A 729 24.73 61.30 34.06
CA ILE A 729 23.76 62.22 33.44
C ILE A 729 23.54 63.49 34.27
N SER A 730 23.89 63.47 35.57
CA SER A 730 23.86 64.68 36.39
C SER A 730 24.84 65.76 35.92
N GLU A 731 25.91 65.37 35.22
CA GLU A 731 26.94 66.28 34.71
C GLU A 731 26.63 66.80 33.29
N SER A 732 25.71 66.16 32.55
CA SER A 732 25.32 66.59 31.20
C SER A 732 24.15 67.57 31.17
N ARG A 733 23.52 67.84 32.32
CA ARG A 733 22.35 68.73 32.46
C ARG A 733 22.69 70.13 32.99
N SER A 734 23.97 70.48 33.10
CA SER A 734 24.47 71.83 33.45
C SER A 734 24.80 72.67 32.23
#